data_AF-A0A813H5F9-F1
#
_entry.id   AF-A0A813H5F9-F1
#
_cell.length_a   1.000
_cell.length_b   1.000
_cell.length_c   1.000
_cell.angle_alpha   90.00
_cell.angle_beta   90.00
_cell.angle_gamma   90.00
#
_symmetry.space_group_name_H-M   'P 1'
#
loop_
_entity.id
_entity.type
_entity.pdbx_description
1 polymer ?
#
loop_
_entity_poly.entity_id
_entity_poly.type
_entity_poly.pdbx_seq_one_letter_code
_entity_poly.pdbx_strand_id
1 'polypeptide(L)'
;MAPKAKVVKKEEAKKEEATKEEAKPEEVKQEEAKKEEAKKEETKTEEPAKDVEMKEEAKVEEKKEPEKPKEQEVDAADIKGAKVKEGVVAMNLDDSTLNVLPTAGGRLLRTLSEGGMQYLLASVRGNAGVKAGRYMFETRIVENLNPSEGQSEKTPQPRQLVRVGFSLAGSSLFLADGVSNCCFDSEGFFVHEKTRKKVGPKFGHDVTVAVLLNLDASSPNANTVSLFVDGVRASQPQPLPAQLLGKPLFPTITYKNVSVDVNFGPKPRKPLPFVCHMLAGAAAADVDMVKPKAKGGKPEVVFAVGLPEQGFFDWVDEFVEKNPGYTELSDRMIIEWASKSGVWKPRAGPAGSNDKPQAQYGIAGLDDGSVRKVLKAISPALQRNFVVPELKGNLLSADRQELLQRFSSQDFQRKAVVVMGEPSKDYKARVHSLLLAEKQAKADVEKKKKAQEEERNRLLELRKRKAEEAKKAKEVAQKKKAGEEVEEAKEEEETKAEAGEDAKMEEAAAPVELTDEEKKQFYRKSTTKDLGEQVLAKSYASFSVPSKAEGFDDVTFAWQPEATCTSLLQAWVLEKKLTSRAEDLTPGESFKEAWTKWQKTLAEWRRRQTEYKDPAKRKAAQAKKLADAKKKLEDEKKKLIEAGDEDGAKALDAQAEQEAKPMEIDVENLDVFTVEDVTDLGNGEPLFAEFLYEDWILLSTRYELHLLLHSFKKDLNDTDRPSFGEKHLAFYYNKYFKKNWNLQQFGTKTFEDFIELIKDSTSVDAAKTFLKAEQAEDTPIESFLKLTEDHRRDRQRRVDAGDETAKLKFSRPAPPPRQGGAPAVPTAKGSGKGGGGKGAPAPATGYGGNSYAAQKRPYSPAPSAYDSSKQPRTTYGGKGGGASSYGGGYSAGGGSSYYSRR
;
A
#
# COMPACT_ATOMS: atom_id res chain seq x y z
N MET A 1 7.50 58.55 -4.73
CA MET A 1 8.06 59.41 -5.81
C MET A 1 9.48 58.96 -6.10
N ALA A 2 9.84 58.79 -7.38
CA ALA A 2 11.22 58.97 -7.87
C ALA A 2 11.40 60.48 -8.22
N PRO A 3 12.54 61.02 -8.76
CA PRO A 3 13.65 60.33 -9.46
C PRO A 3 15.07 61.01 -9.42
N LYS A 4 15.98 60.53 -10.29
CA LYS A 4 17.26 61.13 -10.80
C LYS A 4 18.45 61.12 -9.82
N ALA A 5 19.70 60.73 -10.14
CA ALA A 5 20.53 60.50 -11.37
C ALA A 5 21.38 61.68 -11.89
N LYS A 6 22.56 61.35 -12.50
CA LYS A 6 23.63 62.18 -13.17
C LYS A 6 24.98 62.33 -12.40
N VAL A 7 26.19 62.47 -13.01
CA VAL A 7 26.76 62.03 -14.33
C VAL A 7 28.31 62.29 -14.45
N VAL A 8 29.06 61.42 -15.16
CA VAL A 8 30.34 61.56 -15.96
C VAL A 8 31.58 62.37 -15.48
N LYS A 9 32.78 61.75 -15.58
CA LYS A 9 34.06 62.15 -16.28
C LYS A 9 35.14 61.07 -15.99
N LYS A 10 36.11 60.62 -16.83
CA LYS A 10 36.69 60.91 -18.17
C LYS A 10 37.94 61.83 -18.26
N GLU A 11 39.13 61.21 -18.36
CA GLU A 11 40.41 61.56 -19.05
C GLU A 11 41.38 60.35 -18.85
N GLU A 12 42.28 59.84 -19.73
CA GLU A 12 43.22 60.35 -20.77
C GLU A 12 44.58 60.86 -20.20
N ALA A 13 45.78 60.56 -20.74
CA ALA A 13 46.24 59.67 -21.86
C ALA A 13 47.80 59.52 -21.91
N LYS A 14 48.35 58.88 -22.97
CA LYS A 14 49.76 58.93 -23.52
C LYS A 14 50.83 58.00 -22.86
N LYS A 15 51.92 57.54 -23.54
CA LYS A 15 52.46 57.73 -24.92
C LYS A 15 53.48 56.63 -25.36
N GLU A 16 53.62 56.40 -26.69
CA GLU A 16 54.83 56.00 -27.49
C GLU A 16 55.63 54.70 -27.18
N GLU A 17 56.48 54.12 -28.07
CA GLU A 17 57.01 54.53 -29.41
C GLU A 17 57.08 53.34 -30.42
N ALA A 18 57.80 53.40 -31.57
CA ALA A 18 57.69 52.38 -32.67
C ALA A 18 58.87 52.22 -33.70
N THR A 19 59.22 50.96 -34.06
CA THR A 19 60.05 50.49 -35.22
C THR A 19 59.61 49.06 -35.62
N LYS A 20 59.52 48.57 -36.89
CA LYS A 20 60.42 48.53 -38.09
C LYS A 20 61.70 47.71 -37.86
N GLU A 21 62.27 46.91 -38.78
CA GLU A 21 62.17 46.61 -40.25
C GLU A 21 62.84 45.20 -40.46
N GLU A 22 62.91 44.42 -41.55
CA GLU A 22 62.33 44.22 -42.90
C GLU A 22 62.92 42.88 -43.47
N ALA A 23 62.86 42.66 -44.80
CA ALA A 23 63.66 41.73 -45.64
C ALA A 23 63.33 40.21 -45.78
N LYS A 24 63.54 39.72 -47.03
CA LYS A 24 63.46 38.35 -47.61
C LYS A 24 64.86 38.04 -48.27
N PRO A 25 65.17 36.99 -49.10
CA PRO A 25 64.33 36.23 -50.07
C PRO A 25 64.71 34.72 -50.26
N GLU A 26 64.25 34.11 -51.40
CA GLU A 26 64.90 33.04 -52.24
C GLU A 26 65.28 31.64 -51.67
N GLU A 27 65.32 30.53 -52.43
CA GLU A 27 64.67 30.19 -53.72
C GLU A 27 64.50 28.65 -53.98
N VAL A 28 63.39 28.32 -54.67
CA VAL A 28 63.15 27.30 -55.74
C VAL A 28 64.12 26.12 -56.01
N LYS A 29 63.58 24.88 -56.06
CA LYS A 29 63.51 24.02 -57.29
C LYS A 29 62.54 22.81 -57.11
N GLN A 30 61.50 22.66 -57.94
CA GLN A 30 61.32 21.71 -59.10
C GLN A 30 61.09 20.23 -58.71
N GLU A 31 60.25 19.41 -59.37
CA GLU A 31 59.38 19.52 -60.57
C GLU A 31 58.07 18.71 -60.36
N GLU A 32 56.89 19.14 -60.81
CA GLU A 32 56.19 18.78 -62.09
C GLU A 32 55.94 17.27 -62.38
N ALA A 33 54.82 16.84 -62.98
CA ALA A 33 53.49 17.46 -63.21
C ALA A 33 52.45 16.49 -63.84
N LYS A 34 51.15 16.89 -63.80
CA LYS A 34 50.05 16.53 -64.74
C LYS A 34 49.57 15.04 -64.67
N LYS A 35 48.34 14.65 -65.09
CA LYS A 35 47.17 15.39 -65.66
C LYS A 35 45.85 14.62 -65.35
N GLU A 36 44.72 15.29 -65.59
CA GLU A 36 43.38 14.83 -66.08
C GLU A 36 42.94 13.34 -66.07
N GLU A 37 41.65 12.99 -66.19
CA GLU A 37 40.33 13.54 -65.77
C GLU A 37 39.24 12.58 -66.33
N ALA A 38 38.09 12.43 -65.64
CA ALA A 38 36.83 11.87 -66.19
C ALA A 38 36.83 10.35 -66.60
N LYS A 39 35.70 9.64 -66.74
CA LYS A 39 34.27 9.93 -66.52
C LYS A 39 33.44 8.63 -66.34
N LYS A 40 32.15 8.79 -65.97
CA LYS A 40 31.02 7.82 -66.03
C LYS A 40 31.07 6.69 -64.95
N GLU A 41 30.00 6.47 -64.16
CA GLU A 41 28.65 5.91 -64.46
C GLU A 41 28.71 4.39 -64.74
N GLU A 42 27.80 3.52 -64.27
CA GLU A 42 26.48 3.78 -63.65
C GLU A 42 26.03 2.67 -62.64
N THR A 43 24.74 2.70 -62.29
CA THR A 43 24.02 1.95 -61.23
C THR A 43 23.89 0.42 -61.34
N LYS A 44 23.56 -0.17 -60.18
CA LYS A 44 22.77 -1.40 -59.93
C LYS A 44 23.39 -2.78 -60.20
N THR A 45 23.56 -3.52 -59.10
CA THR A 45 23.35 -4.98 -59.04
C THR A 45 21.87 -5.35 -59.13
N GLU A 46 21.57 -6.46 -59.79
CA GLU A 46 20.64 -7.48 -59.25
C GLU A 46 21.03 -8.89 -59.75
N GLU A 47 20.61 -9.90 -58.98
CA GLU A 47 20.92 -11.35 -59.11
C GLU A 47 20.06 -12.05 -60.20
N PRO A 48 20.16 -13.38 -60.53
CA PRO A 48 20.56 -14.51 -59.66
C PRO A 48 21.22 -15.79 -60.28
N ALA A 49 21.37 -16.81 -59.42
CA ALA A 49 21.54 -18.27 -59.69
C ALA A 49 22.92 -18.73 -60.24
N LYS A 50 23.73 -19.47 -59.45
CA LYS A 50 23.73 -20.95 -59.23
C LYS A 50 24.14 -21.73 -60.49
N ASP A 51 25.21 -22.54 -60.47
CA ASP A 51 25.18 -23.87 -59.82
C ASP A 51 26.57 -24.53 -59.55
N VAL A 52 26.54 -25.55 -58.67
CA VAL A 52 27.41 -26.76 -58.51
C VAL A 52 28.96 -26.66 -58.48
N GLU A 53 29.48 -26.94 -57.28
CA GLU A 53 30.69 -27.72 -56.88
C GLU A 53 31.92 -27.87 -57.80
N MET A 54 33.09 -27.45 -57.29
CA MET A 54 34.22 -28.39 -57.07
C MET A 54 35.12 -27.96 -55.89
N LYS A 55 36.17 -28.73 -55.58
CA LYS A 55 36.86 -28.77 -54.28
C LYS A 55 38.35 -28.36 -54.36
N GLU A 56 38.98 -28.26 -53.19
CA GLU A 56 40.44 -28.17 -52.93
C GLU A 56 41.17 -26.84 -53.21
N GLU A 57 41.29 -26.04 -52.14
CA GLU A 57 42.55 -25.77 -51.40
C GLU A 57 43.90 -25.84 -52.17
N ALA A 58 44.85 -24.91 -51.99
CA ALA A 58 44.83 -23.64 -51.25
C ALA A 58 46.04 -22.75 -51.61
N LYS A 59 45.87 -21.42 -51.50
CA LYS A 59 46.97 -20.50 -51.16
C LYS A 59 46.44 -19.25 -50.45
N VAL A 60 47.26 -18.65 -49.58
CA VAL A 60 46.87 -17.52 -48.72
C VAL A 60 47.23 -16.19 -49.40
N GLU A 61 46.34 -15.21 -49.32
CA GLU A 61 46.61 -13.80 -49.63
C GLU A 61 45.91 -12.89 -48.60
N GLU A 62 46.41 -11.67 -48.42
CA GLU A 62 46.16 -10.86 -47.23
C GLU A 62 44.81 -10.12 -47.22
N LYS A 63 44.12 -10.15 -46.07
CA LYS A 63 43.07 -9.16 -45.77
C LYS A 63 43.73 -7.85 -45.35
N LYS A 64 43.55 -6.79 -46.15
CA LYS A 64 43.86 -5.41 -45.73
C LYS A 64 43.11 -5.04 -44.45
N GLU A 65 43.78 -4.31 -43.56
CA GLU A 65 43.12 -3.67 -42.42
C GLU A 65 42.08 -2.64 -42.89
N PRO A 66 40.94 -2.47 -42.19
CA PRO A 66 40.05 -1.34 -42.41
C PRO A 66 40.69 -0.04 -41.91
N GLU A 67 40.51 1.07 -42.64
CA GLU A 67 41.02 2.37 -42.22
C GLU A 67 40.48 2.78 -40.84
N LYS A 68 41.36 3.33 -40.00
CA LYS A 68 41.00 3.81 -38.66
C LYS A 68 40.07 5.02 -38.79
N PRO A 69 38.94 5.06 -38.04
CA PRO A 69 38.03 6.18 -38.10
C PRO A 69 38.74 7.47 -37.64
N LYS A 70 38.69 8.50 -38.48
CA LYS A 70 39.33 9.80 -38.24
C LYS A 70 38.77 10.44 -36.96
N GLU A 71 39.67 10.88 -36.07
CA GLU A 71 39.30 11.64 -34.87
C GLU A 71 38.73 13.03 -35.26
N GLN A 72 37.75 13.49 -34.48
CA GLN A 72 36.90 14.65 -34.79
C GLN A 72 37.11 15.82 -33.82
N GLU A 73 37.83 15.61 -32.72
CA GLU A 73 38.24 16.64 -31.78
C GLU A 73 39.73 16.96 -31.97
N VAL A 74 40.08 18.24 -32.01
CA VAL A 74 41.48 18.73 -32.01
C VAL A 74 41.95 19.05 -30.59
N ASP A 75 43.25 19.19 -30.37
CA ASP A 75 43.82 19.58 -29.07
C ASP A 75 43.20 20.85 -28.49
N ALA A 76 42.98 20.87 -27.17
CA ALA A 76 42.46 22.03 -26.47
C ALA A 76 43.55 23.07 -26.25
N ALA A 77 43.31 24.29 -26.75
CA ALA A 77 44.12 25.45 -26.42
C ALA A 77 44.16 25.71 -24.89
N ASP A 78 45.22 26.35 -24.42
CA ASP A 78 45.38 26.67 -23.00
C ASP A 78 44.26 27.57 -22.47
N ILE A 79 43.71 27.18 -21.31
CA ILE A 79 42.70 27.95 -20.58
C ILE A 79 43.29 29.29 -20.15
N LYS A 80 42.72 30.37 -20.69
CA LYS A 80 43.06 31.76 -20.35
C LYS A 80 42.24 32.22 -19.13
N GLY A 81 42.88 32.94 -18.22
CA GLY A 81 42.24 33.49 -17.01
C GLY A 81 42.26 32.53 -15.81
N ALA A 82 41.42 32.83 -14.82
CA ALA A 82 41.38 32.08 -13.56
C ALA A 82 40.77 30.68 -13.75
N LYS A 83 41.48 29.65 -13.28
CA LYS A 83 40.99 28.26 -13.23
C LYS A 83 40.23 27.99 -11.92
N VAL A 84 39.42 26.94 -11.88
CA VAL A 84 38.86 26.40 -10.63
C VAL A 84 40.02 26.00 -9.70
N LYS A 85 39.85 26.21 -8.39
CA LYS A 85 40.87 25.82 -7.40
C LYS A 85 40.95 24.31 -7.29
N GLU A 86 42.16 23.78 -7.22
CA GLU A 86 42.42 22.35 -7.05
C GLU A 86 41.73 21.80 -5.79
N GLY A 87 41.21 20.58 -5.87
CA GLY A 87 40.45 19.92 -4.80
C GLY A 87 39.03 20.44 -4.58
N VAL A 88 38.58 21.50 -5.25
CA VAL A 88 37.22 22.06 -5.05
C VAL A 88 36.15 21.33 -5.87
N VAL A 89 36.50 20.74 -7.02
CA VAL A 89 35.56 19.92 -7.81
C VAL A 89 35.45 18.52 -7.22
N ALA A 90 34.25 18.15 -6.78
CA ALA A 90 33.97 16.91 -6.06
C ALA A 90 32.54 16.41 -6.31
N MET A 91 32.25 15.18 -5.87
CA MET A 91 30.88 14.68 -5.80
C MET A 91 30.12 15.31 -4.63
N ASN A 92 28.90 15.81 -4.89
CA ASN A 92 28.10 16.48 -3.89
C ASN A 92 27.26 15.47 -3.08
N LEU A 93 27.70 15.18 -1.86
CA LEU A 93 27.01 14.24 -0.96
C LEU A 93 25.75 14.82 -0.32
N ASP A 94 25.41 16.09 -0.54
CA ASP A 94 24.07 16.63 -0.25
C ASP A 94 23.07 16.29 -1.37
N ASP A 95 23.57 15.92 -2.55
CA ASP A 95 22.83 15.72 -3.81
C ASP A 95 23.09 14.30 -4.34
N SER A 96 22.73 13.33 -3.49
CA SER A 96 22.90 11.88 -3.74
C SER A 96 21.79 11.06 -3.09
N THR A 97 21.57 9.83 -3.58
CA THR A 97 20.71 8.85 -2.90
C THR A 97 21.34 8.37 -1.59
N LEU A 98 20.52 7.89 -0.65
CA LEU A 98 20.94 7.50 0.71
C LEU A 98 21.79 6.22 0.78
N ASN A 99 21.87 5.45 -0.31
CA ASN A 99 22.70 4.23 -0.43
C ASN A 99 24.08 4.47 -1.06
N VAL A 100 24.45 5.72 -1.39
CA VAL A 100 25.81 6.09 -1.82
C VAL A 100 26.73 6.05 -0.61
N LEU A 101 27.74 5.19 -0.64
CA LEU A 101 28.75 5.07 0.43
C LEU A 101 30.09 5.65 -0.07
N PRO A 102 30.43 6.89 0.31
CA PRO A 102 31.70 7.52 -0.07
C PRO A 102 32.87 6.97 0.76
N THR A 103 33.98 6.72 0.08
CA THR A 103 35.26 6.27 0.65
C THR A 103 36.42 7.01 -0.04
N ALA A 104 37.64 6.89 0.49
CA ALA A 104 38.85 7.53 -0.07
C ALA A 104 38.66 9.01 -0.43
N GLY A 105 38.22 9.82 0.54
CA GLY A 105 37.97 11.27 0.35
C GLY A 105 36.73 11.61 -0.49
N GLY A 106 35.79 10.67 -0.69
CA GLY A 106 34.60 10.86 -1.52
C GLY A 106 34.84 10.59 -3.02
N ARG A 107 36.02 10.08 -3.37
CA ARG A 107 36.42 9.74 -4.74
C ARG A 107 35.96 8.34 -5.17
N LEU A 108 36.05 7.37 -4.26
CA LEU A 108 35.60 6.00 -4.45
C LEU A 108 34.21 5.83 -3.82
N LEU A 109 33.22 5.52 -4.63
CA LEU A 109 31.82 5.39 -4.24
C LEU A 109 31.39 3.93 -4.34
N ARG A 110 30.82 3.38 -3.25
CA ARG A 110 30.22 2.03 -3.23
C ARG A 110 28.70 2.14 -3.13
N THR A 111 27.98 1.05 -3.39
CA THR A 111 26.54 0.95 -3.07
C THR A 111 26.34 0.21 -1.75
N LEU A 112 25.46 0.69 -0.88
CA LEU A 112 24.88 -0.17 0.16
C LEU A 112 24.01 -1.23 -0.52
N SER A 113 24.17 -2.51 -0.15
CA SER A 113 23.45 -3.64 -0.74
C SER A 113 22.47 -4.33 0.23
N GLU A 114 22.64 -4.13 1.54
CA GLU A 114 21.87 -4.79 2.60
C GLU A 114 20.35 -4.54 2.51
N GLY A 115 19.56 -5.49 3.02
CA GLY A 115 18.12 -5.30 3.26
C GLY A 115 17.31 -4.93 2.01
N GLY A 116 17.71 -5.41 0.83
CA GLY A 116 17.06 -5.10 -0.45
C GLY A 116 17.66 -3.91 -1.21
N MET A 117 18.60 -3.15 -0.63
CA MET A 117 19.26 -2.01 -1.30
C MET A 117 19.99 -2.42 -2.59
N GLN A 118 20.42 -3.68 -2.71
CA GLN A 118 21.00 -4.27 -3.93
C GLN A 118 20.13 -4.18 -5.20
N TYR A 119 18.82 -3.97 -5.06
CA TYR A 119 17.92 -3.79 -6.20
C TYR A 119 17.74 -2.31 -6.60
N LEU A 120 18.23 -1.37 -5.78
CA LEU A 120 18.06 0.06 -5.95
C LEU A 120 19.28 0.72 -6.61
N LEU A 121 19.05 1.66 -7.51
CA LEU A 121 20.11 2.51 -8.07
C LEU A 121 20.66 3.43 -6.98
N ALA A 122 21.98 3.46 -6.82
CA ALA A 122 22.66 4.58 -6.20
C ALA A 122 22.87 5.71 -7.23
N SER A 123 22.89 6.97 -6.81
CA SER A 123 23.24 8.08 -7.70
C SER A 123 23.78 9.28 -6.95
N VAL A 124 24.69 10.02 -7.58
CA VAL A 124 25.25 11.29 -7.07
C VAL A 124 25.52 12.28 -8.21
N ARG A 125 25.30 13.57 -7.94
CA ARG A 125 25.65 14.69 -8.81
C ARG A 125 26.96 15.35 -8.35
N GLY A 126 27.79 15.81 -9.29
CA GLY A 126 28.98 16.62 -9.04
C GLY A 126 28.63 18.05 -8.62
N ASN A 127 29.57 18.76 -7.99
CA ASN A 127 29.34 20.12 -7.50
C ASN A 127 29.67 21.24 -8.52
N ALA A 128 30.21 20.90 -9.69
CA ALA A 128 30.56 21.85 -10.75
C ALA A 128 29.72 21.59 -12.01
N GLY A 129 28.91 22.57 -12.42
CA GLY A 129 28.05 22.49 -13.61
C GLY A 129 28.66 23.23 -14.78
N VAL A 130 28.98 22.54 -15.87
CA VAL A 130 29.60 23.14 -17.06
C VAL A 130 28.55 23.89 -17.89
N LYS A 131 28.81 25.16 -18.21
CA LYS A 131 27.94 26.02 -19.03
C LYS A 131 28.59 26.54 -20.31
N ALA A 132 29.91 26.41 -20.43
CA ALA A 132 30.69 26.79 -21.61
C ALA A 132 31.95 25.90 -21.73
N GLY A 133 32.66 26.00 -22.85
CA GLY A 133 33.96 25.33 -23.06
C GLY A 133 33.85 23.81 -23.25
N ARG A 134 35.00 23.13 -23.33
CA ARG A 134 35.10 21.71 -23.66
C ARG A 134 35.90 20.96 -22.59
N TYR A 135 35.21 20.11 -21.82
CA TYR A 135 35.72 19.51 -20.60
C TYR A 135 35.36 18.04 -20.46
N MET A 136 36.19 17.27 -19.75
CA MET A 136 35.95 15.86 -19.44
C MET A 136 36.04 15.52 -17.94
N PHE A 137 35.38 14.42 -17.57
CA PHE A 137 35.63 13.69 -16.32
C PHE A 137 35.67 12.19 -16.60
N GLU A 138 36.33 11.41 -15.72
CA GLU A 138 36.40 9.95 -15.85
C GLU A 138 35.68 9.24 -14.71
N THR A 139 35.26 8.00 -14.97
CA THR A 139 34.77 7.03 -13.98
C THR A 139 35.42 5.68 -14.27
N ARG A 140 36.12 5.07 -13.30
CA ARG A 140 36.61 3.69 -13.38
C ARG A 140 35.67 2.77 -12.60
N ILE A 141 35.30 1.63 -13.17
CA ILE A 141 34.53 0.60 -12.46
C ILE A 141 35.53 -0.29 -11.71
N VAL A 142 35.61 -0.15 -10.39
CA VAL A 142 36.65 -0.78 -9.55
C VAL A 142 36.26 -2.17 -9.08
N GLU A 143 34.96 -2.44 -8.97
CA GLU A 143 34.44 -3.66 -8.34
C GLU A 143 33.05 -3.98 -8.89
N ASN A 144 32.79 -5.27 -9.19
CA ASN A 144 31.44 -5.78 -9.44
C ASN A 144 30.95 -6.49 -8.17
N LEU A 145 30.05 -5.85 -7.42
CA LEU A 145 29.40 -6.49 -6.28
C LEU A 145 28.44 -7.57 -6.82
N ASN A 146 28.45 -8.73 -6.16
CA ASN A 146 27.49 -9.81 -6.43
C ASN A 146 26.82 -10.21 -5.10
N PRO A 147 25.90 -9.40 -4.56
CA PRO A 147 25.20 -9.71 -3.33
C PRO A 147 24.43 -11.04 -3.44
N SER A 148 24.26 -11.72 -2.32
CA SER A 148 23.41 -12.91 -2.22
C SER A 148 21.96 -12.57 -2.49
N GLU A 149 21.31 -13.34 -3.35
CA GLU A 149 19.89 -13.22 -3.66
C GLU A 149 19.12 -14.37 -3.00
N GLY A 150 17.87 -14.11 -2.59
CA GLY A 150 16.97 -15.18 -2.15
C GLY A 150 16.58 -16.09 -3.31
N GLN A 151 15.90 -17.21 -3.02
CA GLN A 151 15.38 -18.14 -4.03
C GLN A 151 14.18 -17.53 -4.81
N SER A 152 14.44 -16.51 -5.64
CA SER A 152 13.48 -15.87 -6.53
C SER A 152 13.99 -15.94 -7.98
N GLU A 153 13.17 -16.50 -8.87
CA GLU A 153 13.56 -16.79 -10.26
C GLU A 153 13.66 -15.54 -11.15
N LYS A 154 13.41 -14.33 -10.62
CA LYS A 154 13.22 -13.09 -11.41
C LYS A 154 13.92 -11.87 -10.85
N THR A 155 15.22 -11.97 -10.60
CA THR A 155 16.07 -10.82 -10.26
C THR A 155 16.03 -9.73 -11.35
N PRO A 156 15.74 -8.46 -11.01
CA PRO A 156 15.70 -7.34 -11.97
C PRO A 156 17.03 -7.10 -12.70
N GLN A 157 17.01 -7.23 -14.03
CA GLN A 157 18.16 -7.03 -14.90
C GLN A 157 18.29 -5.58 -15.39
N PRO A 158 19.50 -5.11 -15.70
CA PRO A 158 20.79 -5.76 -15.45
C PRO A 158 21.16 -5.74 -13.95
N ARG A 159 21.84 -6.78 -13.46
CA ARG A 159 22.28 -6.90 -12.04
C ARG A 159 23.28 -5.81 -11.65
N GLN A 160 24.34 -5.64 -12.44
CA GLN A 160 25.26 -4.52 -12.37
C GLN A 160 24.90 -3.48 -13.45
N LEU A 161 24.99 -2.20 -13.11
CA LEU A 161 24.72 -1.11 -14.04
C LEU A 161 25.56 0.12 -13.68
N VAL A 162 26.08 0.81 -14.69
CA VAL A 162 26.59 2.19 -14.56
C VAL A 162 25.97 3.04 -15.66
N ARG A 163 25.56 4.26 -15.31
CA ARG A 163 25.20 5.36 -16.22
C ARG A 163 26.10 6.54 -15.86
N VAL A 164 26.80 7.08 -16.84
CA VAL A 164 27.70 8.25 -16.68
C VAL A 164 27.24 9.32 -17.66
N GLY A 165 27.10 10.56 -17.18
CA GLY A 165 26.56 11.64 -18.00
C GLY A 165 26.39 12.94 -17.23
N PHE A 166 25.38 13.71 -17.63
CA PHE A 166 25.12 15.03 -17.07
C PHE A 166 23.64 15.24 -16.76
N SER A 167 23.35 16.02 -15.72
CA SER A 167 22.01 16.43 -15.33
C SER A 167 21.96 17.92 -14.91
N LEU A 168 20.76 18.49 -14.90
CA LEU A 168 20.51 19.85 -14.40
C LEU A 168 20.51 19.85 -12.86
N ALA A 169 20.93 20.95 -12.24
CA ALA A 169 20.81 21.13 -10.78
C ALA A 169 19.34 21.00 -10.33
N GLY A 170 19.10 20.30 -9.22
CA GLY A 170 17.76 20.08 -8.67
C GLY A 170 16.87 19.14 -9.50
N SER A 171 17.36 18.55 -10.60
CA SER A 171 16.61 17.52 -11.32
C SER A 171 16.59 16.20 -10.56
N SER A 172 15.80 15.22 -11.06
CA SER A 172 15.96 13.82 -10.65
C SER A 172 17.43 13.41 -10.70
N LEU A 173 17.85 12.71 -9.64
CA LEU A 173 19.21 12.18 -9.49
C LEU A 173 19.49 11.01 -10.41
N PHE A 174 18.46 10.32 -10.91
CA PHE A 174 18.62 9.11 -11.71
C PHE A 174 18.84 9.49 -13.17
N LEU A 175 20.02 9.18 -13.71
CA LEU A 175 20.26 9.29 -15.15
C LEU A 175 19.33 8.34 -15.91
N ALA A 176 18.78 8.81 -17.04
CA ALA A 176 17.67 8.23 -17.78
C ALA A 176 16.30 8.24 -17.05
N ASP A 177 16.08 9.19 -16.13
CA ASP A 177 14.75 9.56 -15.60
C ASP A 177 14.37 10.97 -16.08
N GLY A 178 13.33 11.08 -16.92
CA GLY A 178 12.85 12.36 -17.46
C GLY A 178 13.73 13.05 -18.52
N VAL A 179 13.44 14.33 -18.77
CA VAL A 179 14.04 15.16 -19.85
C VAL A 179 15.20 16.06 -19.38
N SER A 180 15.61 15.95 -18.13
CA SER A 180 16.52 16.89 -17.45
C SER A 180 17.97 16.37 -17.33
N ASN A 181 18.30 15.31 -18.07
CA ASN A 181 19.61 14.67 -18.10
C ASN A 181 19.85 13.89 -19.41
N CYS A 182 21.10 13.51 -19.65
CA CYS A 182 21.48 12.53 -20.67
C CYS A 182 22.71 11.73 -20.21
N CYS A 183 22.81 10.47 -20.62
CA CYS A 183 23.91 9.60 -20.20
C CYS A 183 24.30 8.52 -21.22
N PHE A 184 25.50 7.98 -21.05
CA PHE A 184 25.88 6.67 -21.60
C PHE A 184 25.75 5.61 -20.50
N ASP A 185 25.22 4.43 -20.83
CA ASP A 185 25.17 3.28 -19.92
C ASP A 185 26.22 2.20 -20.25
N SER A 186 26.50 1.34 -19.26
CA SER A 186 27.45 0.22 -19.37
C SER A 186 27.05 -0.84 -20.40
N GLU A 187 25.81 -0.79 -20.91
CA GLU A 187 25.37 -1.61 -22.04
C GLU A 187 25.68 -0.96 -23.41
N GLY A 188 26.28 0.24 -23.42
CA GLY A 188 26.73 0.98 -24.60
C GLY A 188 25.65 1.82 -25.28
N PHE A 189 24.56 2.13 -24.58
CA PHE A 189 23.51 3.01 -25.08
C PHE A 189 23.72 4.45 -24.61
N PHE A 190 23.52 5.41 -25.52
CA PHE A 190 23.19 6.78 -25.16
C PHE A 190 21.69 6.84 -24.85
N VAL A 191 21.34 7.52 -23.76
CA VAL A 191 19.98 7.54 -23.21
C VAL A 191 19.57 8.96 -22.82
N HIS A 192 18.39 9.36 -23.27
CA HIS A 192 17.70 10.58 -22.87
C HIS A 192 16.18 10.32 -22.92
N GLU A 193 15.45 10.75 -21.89
CA GLU A 193 14.03 10.42 -21.69
C GLU A 193 13.75 8.92 -21.95
N LYS A 194 12.93 8.59 -22.96
CA LYS A 194 12.61 7.20 -23.35
C LYS A 194 13.49 6.66 -24.49
N THR A 195 14.33 7.50 -25.09
CA THR A 195 15.16 7.13 -26.24
C THR A 195 16.44 6.43 -25.78
N ARG A 196 16.60 5.16 -26.19
CA ARG A 196 17.83 4.37 -26.03
C ARG A 196 18.46 4.11 -27.39
N LYS A 197 19.60 4.74 -27.68
CA LYS A 197 20.34 4.57 -28.94
C LYS A 197 21.64 3.82 -28.67
N LYS A 198 21.86 2.69 -29.34
CA LYS A 198 23.14 1.94 -29.26
C LYS A 198 24.21 2.75 -29.99
N VAL A 199 25.28 3.19 -29.30
CA VAL A 199 26.31 4.09 -29.86
C VAL A 199 27.75 3.69 -29.57
N GLY A 200 27.96 2.68 -28.71
CA GLY A 200 29.30 2.21 -28.34
C GLY A 200 29.32 0.77 -27.82
N PRO A 201 30.50 0.23 -27.47
CA PRO A 201 30.65 -1.11 -26.89
C PRO A 201 30.00 -1.20 -25.49
N LYS A 202 29.86 -2.43 -24.96
CA LYS A 202 29.60 -2.62 -23.54
C LYS A 202 30.87 -2.36 -22.74
N PHE A 203 30.76 -1.85 -21.51
CA PHE A 203 31.88 -1.68 -20.59
C PHE A 203 31.51 -2.18 -19.19
N GLY A 204 32.52 -2.46 -18.36
CA GLY A 204 32.33 -3.14 -17.07
C GLY A 204 33.57 -3.05 -16.17
N HIS A 205 33.78 -4.09 -15.37
CA HIS A 205 34.89 -4.17 -14.41
C HIS A 205 36.26 -3.77 -15.00
N ASP A 206 37.02 -3.02 -14.21
CA ASP A 206 38.33 -2.42 -14.48
C ASP A 206 38.42 -1.36 -15.59
N VAL A 207 37.38 -1.21 -16.42
CA VAL A 207 37.33 -0.19 -17.48
C VAL A 207 37.30 1.22 -16.89
N THR A 208 38.11 2.12 -17.44
CA THR A 208 37.98 3.57 -17.22
C THR A 208 37.21 4.21 -18.38
N VAL A 209 36.03 4.76 -18.12
CA VAL A 209 35.30 5.58 -19.10
C VAL A 209 35.56 7.06 -18.87
N ALA A 210 35.73 7.83 -19.94
CA ALA A 210 35.72 9.28 -19.91
C ALA A 210 34.49 9.80 -20.65
N VAL A 211 33.81 10.79 -20.07
CA VAL A 211 32.71 11.50 -20.73
C VAL A 211 33.16 12.94 -20.95
N LEU A 212 33.20 13.33 -22.22
CA LEU A 212 33.55 14.66 -22.68
C LEU A 212 32.27 15.42 -23.04
N LEU A 213 32.14 16.64 -22.52
CA LEU A 213 31.08 17.59 -22.84
C LEU A 213 31.69 18.76 -23.62
N ASN A 214 31.14 19.04 -24.79
CA ASN A 214 31.63 20.09 -25.70
C ASN A 214 30.57 21.19 -25.81
N LEU A 215 30.75 22.27 -25.05
CA LEU A 215 30.00 23.54 -25.11
C LEU A 215 30.88 24.69 -25.64
N ASP A 216 32.00 24.38 -26.29
CA ASP A 216 32.83 25.38 -26.96
C ASP A 216 32.17 25.77 -28.29
N ALA A 217 31.63 26.99 -28.36
CA ALA A 217 30.95 27.51 -29.55
C ALA A 217 31.87 27.70 -30.77
N SER A 218 33.20 27.59 -30.61
CA SER A 218 34.16 27.57 -31.72
C SER A 218 34.46 26.17 -32.24
N SER A 219 34.01 25.11 -31.55
CA SER A 219 34.20 23.72 -31.98
C SER A 219 33.21 23.33 -33.09
N PRO A 220 33.63 22.57 -34.11
CA PRO A 220 32.70 21.97 -35.08
C PRO A 220 31.73 20.96 -34.43
N ASN A 221 32.04 20.45 -33.24
CA ASN A 221 31.20 19.54 -32.46
C ASN A 221 30.55 20.25 -31.26
N ALA A 222 30.32 21.57 -31.34
CA ALA A 222 29.65 22.34 -30.29
C ALA A 222 28.28 21.74 -29.93
N ASN A 223 27.92 21.80 -28.65
CA ASN A 223 26.69 21.23 -28.07
C ASN A 223 26.59 19.70 -28.23
N THR A 224 27.70 18.97 -28.02
CA THR A 224 27.73 17.51 -28.04
C THR A 224 28.30 16.89 -26.77
N VAL A 225 28.05 15.59 -26.60
CA VAL A 225 28.68 14.75 -25.57
C VAL A 225 29.25 13.48 -26.20
N SER A 226 30.46 13.08 -25.79
CA SER A 226 31.19 11.90 -26.32
C SER A 226 31.60 10.95 -25.19
N LEU A 227 31.57 9.64 -25.48
CA LEU A 227 32.13 8.59 -24.62
C LEU A 227 33.48 8.11 -25.15
N PHE A 228 34.44 7.93 -24.25
CA PHE A 228 35.69 7.22 -24.48
C PHE A 228 35.82 6.06 -23.48
N VAL A 229 36.42 4.96 -23.93
CA VAL A 229 36.68 3.73 -23.15
C VAL A 229 38.19 3.49 -23.16
N ASP A 230 38.80 3.53 -21.98
CA ASP A 230 40.23 3.39 -21.73
C ASP A 230 41.15 4.30 -22.60
N GLY A 231 40.65 5.48 -22.95
CA GLY A 231 41.32 6.48 -23.79
C GLY A 231 40.90 6.43 -25.26
N VAL A 232 40.28 5.35 -25.73
CA VAL A 232 39.84 5.18 -27.12
C VAL A 232 38.42 5.72 -27.31
N ARG A 233 38.14 6.41 -28.42
CA ARG A 233 36.81 6.90 -28.75
C ARG A 233 35.81 5.75 -28.86
N ALA A 234 34.80 5.77 -27.99
CA ALA A 234 33.80 4.70 -27.85
C ALA A 234 32.42 5.09 -28.40
N SER A 235 32.13 6.38 -28.55
CA SER A 235 31.01 6.89 -29.33
C SER A 235 31.45 8.02 -30.27
N GLN A 236 30.72 8.17 -31.38
CA GLN A 236 30.68 9.44 -32.09
C GLN A 236 30.07 10.53 -31.17
N PRO A 237 30.33 11.83 -31.40
CA PRO A 237 29.64 12.90 -30.69
C PRO A 237 28.12 12.74 -30.80
N GLN A 238 27.42 12.70 -29.68
CA GLN A 238 25.95 12.73 -29.64
C GLN A 238 25.49 14.16 -29.36
N PRO A 239 24.52 14.71 -30.12
CA PRO A 239 24.01 16.05 -29.87
C PRO A 239 23.31 16.10 -28.50
N LEU A 240 23.49 17.21 -27.80
CA LEU A 240 22.78 17.46 -26.54
C LEU A 240 21.28 17.67 -26.81
N PRO A 241 20.39 17.05 -26.01
CA PRO A 241 18.96 17.34 -26.07
C PRO A 241 18.65 18.83 -25.87
N ALA A 242 17.70 19.37 -26.63
CA ALA A 242 17.37 20.80 -26.64
C ALA A 242 17.03 21.37 -25.24
N GLN A 243 16.45 20.53 -24.37
CA GLN A 243 16.09 20.86 -23.00
C GLN A 243 17.30 21.15 -22.09
N LEU A 244 18.51 20.72 -22.49
CA LEU A 244 19.77 20.89 -21.75
C LEU A 244 20.63 22.04 -22.26
N LEU A 245 20.35 22.56 -23.47
CA LEU A 245 21.13 23.64 -24.08
C LEU A 245 21.04 24.95 -23.26
N GLY A 246 22.15 25.68 -23.18
CA GLY A 246 22.24 26.97 -22.49
C GLY A 246 22.09 26.90 -20.96
N LYS A 247 22.20 25.71 -20.35
CA LYS A 247 22.06 25.49 -18.91
C LYS A 247 23.32 24.82 -18.32
N PRO A 248 23.67 25.05 -17.05
CA PRO A 248 24.80 24.37 -16.42
C PRO A 248 24.54 22.87 -16.28
N LEU A 249 25.45 22.05 -16.82
CA LEU A 249 25.36 20.59 -16.88
C LEU A 249 26.34 19.97 -15.88
N PHE A 250 25.80 19.32 -14.86
CA PHE A 250 26.58 18.75 -13.76
C PHE A 250 26.89 17.27 -14.03
N PRO A 251 28.18 16.83 -13.93
CA PRO A 251 28.55 15.42 -13.96
C PRO A 251 27.66 14.62 -13.02
N THR A 252 27.14 13.50 -13.48
CA THR A 252 26.25 12.64 -12.68
C THR A 252 26.64 11.19 -12.93
N ILE A 253 26.58 10.36 -11.88
CA ILE A 253 26.80 8.91 -11.99
C ILE A 253 25.67 8.19 -11.27
N THR A 254 24.95 7.34 -11.99
CA THR A 254 23.91 6.45 -11.45
C THR A 254 24.36 5.01 -11.63
N TYR A 255 24.42 4.24 -10.55
CA TYR A 255 25.10 2.94 -10.52
C TYR A 255 24.41 1.93 -9.59
N LYS A 256 24.56 0.63 -9.85
CA LYS A 256 23.97 -0.46 -9.05
C LYS A 256 24.91 -1.65 -8.98
N ASN A 257 25.11 -2.19 -7.78
CA ASN A 257 25.97 -3.33 -7.47
C ASN A 257 27.39 -3.22 -8.03
N VAL A 258 27.99 -2.04 -7.95
CA VAL A 258 29.40 -1.79 -8.32
C VAL A 258 30.01 -0.74 -7.39
N SER A 259 31.34 -0.70 -7.33
CA SER A 259 32.08 0.44 -6.79
C SER A 259 32.76 1.21 -7.92
N VAL A 260 32.71 2.55 -7.87
CA VAL A 260 33.22 3.44 -8.93
C VAL A 260 34.19 4.49 -8.38
N ASP A 261 35.31 4.70 -9.07
CA ASP A 261 36.36 5.67 -8.74
C ASP A 261 36.31 6.85 -9.74
N VAL A 262 35.89 8.02 -9.26
CA VAL A 262 35.67 9.23 -10.07
C VAL A 262 36.98 10.01 -10.23
N ASN A 263 37.22 10.61 -11.39
CA ASN A 263 38.32 11.56 -11.59
C ASN A 263 37.82 12.83 -12.27
N PHE A 264 37.91 13.95 -11.55
CA PHE A 264 37.71 15.27 -12.13
C PHE A 264 39.03 15.91 -12.60
N GLY A 265 40.18 15.26 -12.38
CA GLY A 265 41.50 15.75 -12.80
C GLY A 265 42.39 16.17 -11.62
N PRO A 266 43.40 17.03 -11.85
CA PRO A 266 43.68 17.75 -13.10
C PRO A 266 44.23 16.89 -14.24
N LYS A 267 44.71 15.67 -13.97
CA LYS A 267 45.26 14.74 -14.99
C LYS A 267 44.34 13.53 -15.23
N PRO A 268 44.16 13.06 -16.48
CA PRO A 268 43.42 11.84 -16.77
C PRO A 268 44.22 10.60 -16.37
N ARG A 269 43.54 9.49 -16.09
CA ARG A 269 44.14 8.15 -15.96
C ARG A 269 44.49 7.56 -17.33
N LYS A 270 43.72 7.92 -18.36
CA LYS A 270 43.89 7.44 -19.74
C LYS A 270 43.92 8.65 -20.67
N PRO A 271 45.03 8.94 -21.39
CA PRO A 271 45.04 10.02 -22.35
C PRO A 271 44.02 9.74 -23.47
N LEU A 272 43.32 10.77 -23.92
CA LEU A 272 42.51 10.72 -25.13
C LEU A 272 43.43 10.88 -26.37
N PRO A 273 42.92 10.68 -27.61
CA PRO A 273 43.72 10.85 -28.83
C PRO A 273 44.11 12.31 -29.14
N PHE A 274 43.72 13.25 -28.28
CA PHE A 274 43.92 14.70 -28.33
C PHE A 274 43.90 15.25 -26.90
N VAL A 275 44.46 16.44 -26.68
CA VAL A 275 44.45 17.14 -25.39
C VAL A 275 43.04 17.64 -25.06
N CYS A 276 42.49 17.21 -23.92
CA CYS A 276 41.23 17.73 -23.37
C CYS A 276 41.43 18.13 -21.90
N HIS A 277 40.89 19.29 -21.50
CA HIS A 277 40.98 19.76 -20.12
C HIS A 277 40.01 18.98 -19.22
N MET A 278 40.48 18.59 -18.04
CA MET A 278 39.62 17.95 -17.04
C MET A 278 38.93 19.00 -16.16
N LEU A 279 37.72 18.68 -15.68
CA LEU A 279 36.83 19.63 -14.99
C LEU A 279 37.44 20.32 -13.76
N ALA A 280 38.32 19.66 -12.98
CA ALA A 280 39.01 20.24 -11.84
C ALA A 280 40.01 21.34 -12.23
N GLY A 281 40.43 21.41 -13.50
CA GLY A 281 41.27 22.46 -14.06
C GLY A 281 40.52 23.44 -14.96
N ALA A 282 39.18 23.40 -15.00
CA ALA A 282 38.37 24.22 -15.89
C ALA A 282 38.51 25.73 -15.64
N ALA A 283 38.14 26.56 -16.61
CA ALA A 283 38.03 27.99 -16.40
C ALA A 283 36.93 28.29 -15.36
N ALA A 284 37.19 29.17 -14.40
CA ALA A 284 36.21 29.55 -13.38
C ALA A 284 35.01 30.33 -13.95
N ALA A 285 35.11 30.82 -15.19
CA ALA A 285 34.00 31.42 -15.92
C ALA A 285 33.07 30.38 -16.59
N ASP A 286 33.57 29.18 -16.87
CA ASP A 286 32.86 28.15 -17.65
C ASP A 286 32.02 27.19 -16.80
N VAL A 287 32.12 27.30 -15.46
CA VAL A 287 31.42 26.45 -14.51
C VAL A 287 30.60 27.25 -13.51
N ASP A 288 29.43 26.73 -13.13
CA ASP A 288 28.68 27.16 -11.95
C ASP A 288 28.93 26.19 -10.80
N MET A 289 29.56 26.70 -9.74
CA MET A 289 29.93 25.91 -8.56
C MET A 289 28.79 25.92 -7.53
N VAL A 290 28.13 24.78 -7.37
CA VAL A 290 27.29 24.51 -6.20
C VAL A 290 28.24 24.32 -5.01
N LYS A 291 28.18 25.22 -4.03
CA LYS A 291 28.87 25.02 -2.77
C LYS A 291 28.15 23.91 -1.99
N PRO A 292 28.84 22.89 -1.45
CA PRO A 292 28.26 22.00 -0.45
C PRO A 292 27.66 22.83 0.68
N LYS A 293 26.58 22.36 1.32
CA LYS A 293 26.03 23.06 2.48
C LYS A 293 27.13 23.17 3.55
N ALA A 294 27.33 24.38 4.06
CA ALA A 294 28.24 24.57 5.18
C ALA A 294 27.71 23.76 6.38
N LYS A 295 28.59 23.04 7.08
CA LYS A 295 28.27 22.31 8.33
C LYS A 295 28.10 23.28 9.52
N GLY A 296 27.36 24.36 9.31
CA GLY A 296 27.04 25.38 10.30
C GLY A 296 25.62 25.18 10.81
N GLY A 297 25.49 24.74 12.06
CA GLY A 297 24.22 24.28 12.63
C GLY A 297 24.02 22.76 12.46
N LYS A 298 23.03 22.24 13.19
CA LYS A 298 22.61 20.84 13.14
C LYS A 298 21.65 20.64 11.96
N PRO A 299 21.73 19.54 11.20
CA PRO A 299 20.72 19.22 10.20
C PRO A 299 19.33 19.06 10.83
N GLU A 300 18.29 19.39 10.06
CA GLU A 300 16.91 19.40 10.56
C GLU A 300 16.17 18.10 10.24
N VAL A 301 15.49 17.50 11.22
CA VAL A 301 14.53 16.42 11.00
C VAL A 301 13.12 16.89 11.33
N VAL A 302 12.24 16.86 10.33
CA VAL A 302 10.86 17.35 10.37
C VAL A 302 9.87 16.20 10.47
N PHE A 303 9.10 16.19 11.55
CA PHE A 303 8.01 15.27 11.80
C PHE A 303 6.68 15.92 11.41
N ALA A 304 6.14 15.54 10.26
CA ALA A 304 4.88 16.06 9.74
C ALA A 304 3.69 15.43 10.49
N VAL A 305 2.79 16.23 11.06
CA VAL A 305 1.60 15.75 11.79
C VAL A 305 0.34 16.35 11.17
N GLY A 306 -0.57 15.52 10.67
CA GLY A 306 -1.87 15.98 10.14
C GLY A 306 -2.94 14.90 10.28
N LEU A 307 -4.19 15.24 9.98
CA LEU A 307 -5.29 14.28 10.04
C LEU A 307 -5.41 13.45 8.74
N PRO A 308 -5.77 12.16 8.83
CA PRO A 308 -6.04 11.35 7.64
C PRO A 308 -7.17 11.93 6.80
N GLU A 309 -7.03 11.85 5.47
CA GLU A 309 -7.95 12.40 4.47
C GLU A 309 -8.03 13.94 4.47
N GLN A 310 -7.14 14.63 5.21
CA GLN A 310 -7.08 16.11 5.30
C GLN A 310 -5.83 16.69 4.63
N GLY A 311 -5.50 16.20 3.43
CA GLY A 311 -4.45 16.77 2.58
C GLY A 311 -3.02 16.55 3.06
N PHE A 312 -2.78 15.65 4.02
CA PHE A 312 -1.45 15.43 4.61
C PHE A 312 -0.35 15.19 3.56
N PHE A 313 -0.54 14.27 2.63
CA PHE A 313 0.48 13.93 1.64
C PHE A 313 0.71 15.01 0.59
N ASP A 314 -0.33 15.78 0.23
CA ASP A 314 -0.22 16.94 -0.68
C ASP A 314 0.67 18.05 -0.09
N TRP A 315 0.64 18.20 1.25
CA TRP A 315 1.54 19.08 1.98
C TRP A 315 2.97 18.53 2.06
N VAL A 316 3.15 17.22 2.21
CA VAL A 316 4.50 16.61 2.17
C VAL A 316 5.12 16.79 0.78
N ASP A 317 4.33 16.63 -0.29
CA ASP A 317 4.76 16.91 -1.67
C ASP A 317 5.18 18.38 -1.83
N GLU A 318 4.35 19.31 -1.36
CA GLU A 318 4.68 20.74 -1.38
C GLU A 318 5.94 21.06 -0.56
N PHE A 319 6.10 20.43 0.60
CA PHE A 319 7.24 20.63 1.48
C PHE A 319 8.54 20.20 0.81
N VAL A 320 8.57 19.02 0.16
CA VAL A 320 9.75 18.52 -0.56
C VAL A 320 10.05 19.38 -1.80
N GLU A 321 9.03 19.79 -2.57
CA GLU A 321 9.17 20.71 -3.70
C GLU A 321 9.76 22.06 -3.29
N LYS A 322 9.25 22.68 -2.21
CA LYS A 322 9.72 23.99 -1.71
C LYS A 322 11.07 23.90 -0.98
N ASN A 323 11.42 22.72 -0.45
CA ASN A 323 12.64 22.51 0.32
C ASN A 323 13.50 21.36 -0.27
N PRO A 324 14.01 21.48 -1.51
CA PRO A 324 14.70 20.40 -2.24
C PRO A 324 16.03 19.94 -1.61
N GLY A 325 16.44 20.57 -0.51
CA GLY A 325 17.56 20.15 0.33
C GLY A 325 17.17 19.27 1.52
N TYR A 326 15.94 18.75 1.58
CA TYR A 326 15.45 17.73 2.53
C TYR A 326 15.26 16.40 1.80
N THR A 327 15.57 15.28 2.45
CA THR A 327 15.24 13.94 1.95
C THR A 327 14.01 13.38 2.67
N GLU A 328 13.04 12.84 1.93
CA GLU A 328 11.89 12.15 2.52
C GLU A 328 12.27 10.75 3.01
N LEU A 329 11.79 10.36 4.19
CA LEU A 329 11.97 9.02 4.76
C LEU A 329 10.62 8.30 4.88
N SER A 330 10.19 7.65 3.79
CA SER A 330 8.87 7.02 3.68
C SER A 330 8.85 5.77 2.80
N ASP A 331 7.77 4.98 2.91
CA ASP A 331 7.50 3.83 2.03
C ASP A 331 7.18 4.25 0.58
N ARG A 332 6.50 5.39 0.39
CA ARG A 332 6.19 5.90 -0.95
C ARG A 332 7.45 6.28 -1.72
N MET A 333 8.44 6.89 -1.05
CA MET A 333 9.77 7.17 -1.62
C MET A 333 10.52 5.86 -1.94
N ILE A 334 10.44 4.82 -1.10
CA ILE A 334 11.05 3.51 -1.41
C ILE A 334 10.44 2.89 -2.68
N ILE A 335 9.11 2.98 -2.84
CA ILE A 335 8.39 2.43 -4.00
C ILE A 335 8.69 3.19 -5.29
N GLU A 336 8.78 4.53 -5.22
CA GLU A 336 9.21 5.35 -6.36
C GLU A 336 10.66 5.04 -6.75
N TRP A 337 11.56 4.94 -5.77
CA TRP A 337 12.96 4.61 -5.99
C TRP A 337 13.14 3.22 -6.59
N ALA A 338 12.40 2.21 -6.13
CA ALA A 338 12.37 0.89 -6.74
C ALA A 338 11.88 0.94 -8.21
N SER A 339 10.83 1.72 -8.49
CA SER A 339 10.33 1.94 -9.86
C SER A 339 11.41 2.56 -10.77
N LYS A 340 12.04 3.66 -10.34
CA LYS A 340 13.15 4.33 -11.05
C LYS A 340 14.40 3.45 -11.20
N SER A 341 14.55 2.46 -10.32
CA SER A 341 15.62 1.45 -10.38
C SER A 341 15.35 0.30 -11.37
N GLY A 342 14.20 0.33 -12.05
CA GLY A 342 13.78 -0.70 -13.01
C GLY A 342 13.12 -1.93 -12.37
N VAL A 343 12.71 -1.84 -11.09
CA VAL A 343 12.00 -2.94 -10.42
C VAL A 343 10.52 -2.90 -10.80
N TRP A 344 10.10 -3.83 -11.66
CA TRP A 344 8.71 -3.97 -12.10
C TRP A 344 7.86 -4.76 -11.09
N LYS A 345 6.56 -4.42 -10.96
CA LYS A 345 5.61 -5.17 -10.11
C LYS A 345 4.92 -6.27 -10.93
N PRO A 346 5.12 -7.58 -10.62
CA PRO A 346 4.59 -8.68 -11.42
C PRO A 346 3.07 -8.91 -11.29
N ARG A 347 2.42 -8.33 -10.28
CA ARG A 347 0.96 -8.32 -10.11
C ARG A 347 0.53 -6.99 -9.49
N ALA A 348 -0.68 -6.54 -9.82
CA ALA A 348 -1.42 -5.59 -9.00
C ALA A 348 -2.26 -6.40 -8.00
N GLY A 349 -1.82 -6.46 -6.74
CA GLY A 349 -2.65 -6.90 -5.62
C GLY A 349 -3.48 -5.74 -5.05
N PRO A 350 -4.04 -5.90 -3.84
CA PRO A 350 -4.70 -4.81 -3.14
C PRO A 350 -3.75 -3.62 -2.97
N ALA A 351 -4.26 -2.40 -3.16
CA ALA A 351 -3.52 -1.19 -2.82
C ALA A 351 -3.29 -1.13 -1.30
N GLY A 352 -2.13 -0.60 -0.89
CA GLY A 352 -1.91 -0.17 0.48
C GLY A 352 -2.60 1.17 0.76
N SER A 353 -2.25 1.80 1.88
CA SER A 353 -2.63 3.19 2.14
C SER A 353 -1.52 4.15 1.67
N ASN A 354 -1.74 5.46 1.65
CA ASN A 354 -0.69 6.43 1.27
C ASN A 354 0.47 6.45 2.30
N ASP A 355 0.16 6.21 3.59
CA ASP A 355 1.15 6.03 4.67
C ASP A 355 1.90 4.69 4.61
N LYS A 356 1.21 3.61 4.20
CA LYS A 356 1.76 2.25 4.09
C LYS A 356 1.40 1.60 2.74
N PRO A 357 1.95 2.12 1.62
CA PRO A 357 1.72 1.57 0.29
C PRO A 357 2.42 0.22 0.14
N GLN A 358 1.75 -0.76 -0.47
CA GLN A 358 2.32 -2.10 -0.56
C GLN A 358 3.36 -2.23 -1.67
N ALA A 359 4.58 -2.58 -1.26
CA ALA A 359 5.56 -3.24 -2.10
C ALA A 359 5.06 -4.68 -2.39
N GLN A 360 5.04 -5.05 -3.67
CA GLN A 360 4.54 -6.33 -4.18
C GLN A 360 5.37 -6.72 -5.42
N TYR A 361 6.68 -6.60 -5.31
CA TYR A 361 7.63 -6.84 -6.40
C TYR A 361 7.95 -8.35 -6.60
N GLY A 362 7.63 -9.19 -5.62
CA GLY A 362 8.06 -10.60 -5.59
C GLY A 362 9.51 -10.75 -5.09
N ILE A 363 9.98 -9.79 -4.30
CA ILE A 363 11.37 -9.63 -3.87
C ILE A 363 11.35 -9.35 -2.37
N ALA A 364 11.67 -10.37 -1.57
CA ALA A 364 11.48 -10.36 -0.11
C ALA A 364 12.01 -9.08 0.58
N GLY A 365 13.27 -8.69 0.34
CA GLY A 365 13.86 -7.50 0.97
C GLY A 365 13.29 -6.14 0.54
N LEU A 366 12.49 -6.09 -0.54
CA LEU A 366 11.70 -4.90 -0.90
C LEU A 366 10.29 -4.96 -0.32
N ASP A 367 9.70 -6.15 -0.27
CA ASP A 367 8.31 -6.37 0.12
C ASP A 367 8.10 -6.50 1.64
N ASP A 368 9.13 -6.92 2.41
CA ASP A 368 9.09 -7.13 3.86
C ASP A 368 9.46 -5.88 4.71
N GLY A 369 9.70 -4.75 4.04
CA GLY A 369 10.11 -3.49 4.66
C GLY A 369 11.57 -3.45 5.14
N SER A 370 12.45 -4.36 4.71
CA SER A 370 13.88 -4.31 5.10
C SER A 370 14.59 -3.05 4.63
N VAL A 371 14.29 -2.51 3.43
CA VAL A 371 14.81 -1.19 2.99
C VAL A 371 14.47 -0.09 4.01
N ARG A 372 13.24 -0.09 4.55
CA ARG A 372 12.80 0.87 5.57
C ARG A 372 13.59 0.73 6.88
N LYS A 373 13.91 -0.50 7.29
CA LYS A 373 14.76 -0.77 8.47
C LYS A 373 16.18 -0.24 8.26
N VAL A 374 16.77 -0.51 7.09
CA VAL A 374 18.10 -0.01 6.71
C VAL A 374 18.12 1.53 6.67
N LEU A 375 17.12 2.17 6.06
CA LEU A 375 17.00 3.64 6.08
C LEU A 375 16.88 4.21 7.50
N LYS A 376 16.07 3.60 8.37
CA LYS A 376 15.96 3.99 9.79
C LYS A 376 17.23 3.76 10.61
N ALA A 377 18.18 2.95 10.12
CA ALA A 377 19.49 2.73 10.73
C ALA A 377 20.57 3.70 10.21
N ILE A 378 20.62 3.97 8.90
CA ILE A 378 21.68 4.81 8.31
C ILE A 378 21.38 6.31 8.36
N SER A 379 20.12 6.73 8.34
CA SER A 379 19.76 8.16 8.24
C SER A 379 20.33 9.02 9.38
N PRO A 380 20.38 8.58 10.65
CA PRO A 380 21.02 9.35 11.73
C PRO A 380 22.54 9.55 11.55
N ALA A 381 23.22 8.66 10.83
CA ALA A 381 24.64 8.82 10.50
C ALA A 381 24.88 9.77 9.30
N LEU A 382 23.83 10.08 8.53
CA LEU A 382 23.86 10.98 7.40
C LEU A 382 23.49 12.39 7.86
N GLN A 383 24.47 13.30 7.85
CA GLN A 383 24.33 14.69 8.26
C GLN A 383 23.54 15.53 7.22
N ARG A 384 22.25 15.22 7.06
CA ARG A 384 21.33 15.80 6.08
C ARG A 384 20.01 16.22 6.73
N ASN A 385 19.27 17.11 6.07
CA ASN A 385 17.92 17.43 6.48
C ASN A 385 16.95 16.32 6.01
N PHE A 386 15.98 15.97 6.86
CA PHE A 386 15.01 14.89 6.62
C PHE A 386 13.58 15.35 6.90
N VAL A 387 12.62 14.80 6.16
CA VAL A 387 11.20 14.83 6.52
C VAL A 387 10.70 13.39 6.69
N VAL A 388 9.99 13.14 7.79
CA VAL A 388 9.50 11.80 8.20
C VAL A 388 7.96 11.83 8.18
N PRO A 389 7.30 11.57 7.03
CA PRO A 389 5.85 11.64 6.89
C PRO A 389 5.14 10.33 7.30
N GLU A 390 5.51 9.75 8.44
CA GLU A 390 4.86 8.56 9.00
C GLU A 390 3.52 8.95 9.67
N LEU A 391 2.46 9.14 8.89
CA LEU A 391 1.17 9.74 9.32
C LEU A 391 0.62 9.11 10.61
N LYS A 392 0.49 7.77 10.66
CA LYS A 392 -0.03 7.07 11.85
C LYS A 392 0.91 7.19 13.04
N GLY A 393 2.22 7.15 12.83
CA GLY A 393 3.21 7.25 13.90
C GLY A 393 3.29 8.66 14.47
N ASN A 394 3.28 9.67 13.61
CA ASN A 394 3.38 11.07 13.99
C ASN A 394 2.12 11.59 14.71
N LEU A 395 0.98 10.89 14.64
CA LEU A 395 -0.21 11.15 15.45
C LEU A 395 -0.15 10.49 16.85
N LEU A 396 0.75 9.55 17.10
CA LEU A 396 0.84 8.81 18.37
C LEU A 396 2.06 9.27 19.19
N SER A 397 1.82 9.73 20.41
CA SER A 397 2.89 10.22 21.30
C SER A 397 4.01 9.19 21.52
N ALA A 398 3.66 7.91 21.71
CA ALA A 398 4.63 6.82 21.87
C ALA A 398 5.48 6.58 20.61
N ASP A 399 4.85 6.45 19.43
CA ASP A 399 5.56 6.30 18.16
C ASP A 399 6.46 7.53 17.86
N ARG A 400 6.00 8.76 18.17
CA ARG A 400 6.83 9.98 18.08
C ARG A 400 8.06 9.91 18.99
N GLN A 401 7.91 9.50 20.25
CA GLN A 401 9.02 9.36 21.19
C GLN A 401 10.03 8.28 20.73
N GLU A 402 9.57 7.15 20.20
CA GLU A 402 10.45 6.11 19.62
C GLU A 402 11.24 6.64 18.42
N LEU A 403 10.60 7.42 17.53
CA LEU A 403 11.27 8.03 16.39
C LEU A 403 12.25 9.14 16.81
N LEU A 404 11.94 9.92 17.86
CA LEU A 404 12.83 10.96 18.40
C LEU A 404 14.12 10.37 18.99
N GLN A 405 14.08 9.16 19.56
CA GLN A 405 15.29 8.47 20.05
C GLN A 405 16.27 8.11 18.92
N ARG A 406 15.81 8.03 17.66
CA ARG A 406 16.65 7.69 16.50
C ARG A 406 17.50 8.87 16.03
N PHE A 407 17.05 10.09 16.25
CA PHE A 407 17.75 11.31 15.87
C PHE A 407 18.23 12.02 17.15
N SER A 408 19.52 11.87 17.47
CA SER A 408 20.16 12.50 18.62
C SER A 408 19.97 14.03 18.60
N SER A 409 19.61 14.60 19.76
CA SER A 409 19.51 16.06 19.94
C SER A 409 20.87 16.77 19.90
N GLN A 410 21.97 16.03 19.99
CA GLN A 410 23.31 16.58 19.82
C GLN A 410 23.62 16.81 18.34
N ASP A 411 23.12 15.94 17.48
CA ASP A 411 23.45 15.89 16.05
C ASP A 411 22.41 16.57 15.16
N PHE A 412 21.13 16.51 15.53
CA PHE A 412 20.00 17.05 14.75
C PHE A 412 19.20 18.12 15.51
N GLN A 413 18.54 19.02 14.79
CA GLN A 413 17.42 19.80 15.30
C GLN A 413 16.11 19.10 14.92
N ARG A 414 15.29 18.76 15.92
CA ARG A 414 14.10 17.91 15.76
C ARG A 414 12.85 18.76 15.87
N LYS A 415 12.15 18.93 14.75
CA LYS A 415 10.99 19.80 14.63
C LYS A 415 9.73 18.99 14.35
N ALA A 416 8.63 19.29 15.03
CA ALA A 416 7.31 18.85 14.60
C ALA A 416 6.61 19.97 13.81
N VAL A 417 5.92 19.62 12.73
CA VAL A 417 5.13 20.57 11.92
C VAL A 417 3.71 20.05 11.79
N VAL A 418 2.76 20.79 12.37
CA VAL A 418 1.34 20.39 12.45
C VAL A 418 0.53 21.07 11.34
N VAL A 419 -0.18 20.25 10.56
CA VAL A 419 -1.04 20.63 9.44
C VAL A 419 -2.44 20.03 9.65
N MET A 420 -3.30 20.81 10.32
CA MET A 420 -4.68 20.45 10.63
C MET A 420 -5.58 21.69 10.54
N GLY A 421 -6.82 21.51 10.07
CA GLY A 421 -7.79 22.60 9.91
C GLY A 421 -7.55 23.43 8.65
N GLU A 422 -8.21 24.60 8.58
CA GLU A 422 -8.21 25.42 7.38
C GLU A 422 -6.77 25.83 6.96
N PRO A 423 -6.31 25.44 5.75
CA PRO A 423 -4.95 25.68 5.30
C PRO A 423 -4.75 27.09 4.72
N SER A 424 -3.48 27.46 4.49
CA SER A 424 -3.11 28.78 3.97
C SER A 424 -3.69 29.07 2.57
N LYS A 425 -3.80 30.35 2.20
CA LYS A 425 -4.34 30.77 0.89
C LYS A 425 -3.57 30.16 -0.28
N ASP A 426 -2.25 30.16 -0.20
CA ASP A 426 -1.35 29.58 -1.20
C ASP A 426 -1.59 28.07 -1.35
N TYR A 427 -1.78 27.38 -0.23
CA TYR A 427 -2.08 25.95 -0.22
C TYR A 427 -3.45 25.64 -0.85
N LYS A 428 -4.48 26.44 -0.56
CA LYS A 428 -5.79 26.32 -1.23
C LYS A 428 -5.66 26.54 -2.74
N ALA A 429 -4.86 27.51 -3.18
CA ALA A 429 -4.58 27.73 -4.60
C ALA A 429 -3.87 26.52 -5.24
N ARG A 430 -2.90 25.90 -4.54
CA ARG A 430 -2.28 24.62 -4.96
C ARG A 430 -3.31 23.50 -5.09
N VAL A 431 -4.17 23.29 -4.08
CA VAL A 431 -5.22 22.26 -4.10
C VAL A 431 -6.20 22.49 -5.26
N HIS A 432 -6.62 23.72 -5.52
CA HIS A 432 -7.46 24.05 -6.69
C HIS A 432 -6.72 23.74 -8.01
N SER A 433 -5.44 24.08 -8.12
CA SER A 433 -4.63 23.75 -9.31
C SER A 433 -4.48 22.23 -9.52
N LEU A 434 -4.33 21.45 -8.44
CA LEU A 434 -4.24 19.98 -8.50
C LEU A 434 -5.58 19.35 -8.87
N LEU A 435 -6.70 19.82 -8.30
CA LEU A 435 -8.05 19.40 -8.68
C LEU A 435 -8.33 19.68 -10.16
N LEU A 436 -7.94 20.87 -10.64
CA LEU A 436 -8.09 21.28 -12.03
C LEU A 436 -7.31 20.36 -12.98
N ALA A 437 -6.03 20.10 -12.67
CA ALA A 437 -5.18 19.20 -13.42
C ALA A 437 -5.69 17.73 -13.40
N GLU A 438 -6.20 17.25 -12.27
CA GLU A 438 -6.85 15.95 -12.18
C GLU A 438 -8.10 15.86 -13.07
N LYS A 439 -8.92 16.91 -13.08
CA LYS A 439 -10.18 16.95 -13.85
C LYS A 439 -9.89 16.99 -15.35
N GLN A 440 -8.89 17.77 -15.77
CA GLN A 440 -8.35 17.78 -17.13
C GLN A 440 -7.80 16.41 -17.54
N ALA A 441 -6.92 15.81 -16.72
CA ALA A 441 -6.35 14.50 -16.99
C ALA A 441 -7.41 13.39 -17.09
N LYS A 442 -8.46 13.43 -16.26
CA LYS A 442 -9.61 12.51 -16.34
C LYS A 442 -10.39 12.69 -17.65
N ALA A 443 -10.67 13.95 -18.03
CA ALA A 443 -11.35 14.26 -19.28
C ALA A 443 -10.52 13.81 -20.52
N ASP A 444 -9.20 14.02 -20.51
CA ASP A 444 -8.34 13.62 -21.63
C ASP A 444 -8.12 12.10 -21.72
N VAL A 445 -8.10 11.39 -20.59
CA VAL A 445 -8.17 9.92 -20.56
C VAL A 445 -9.51 9.42 -21.10
N GLU A 446 -10.62 10.09 -20.79
CA GLU A 446 -11.94 9.72 -21.33
C GLU A 446 -12.04 9.97 -22.85
N LYS A 447 -11.61 11.16 -23.33
CA LYS A 447 -11.49 11.48 -24.77
C LYS A 447 -10.64 10.43 -25.49
N LYS A 448 -9.47 10.10 -24.94
CA LYS A 448 -8.57 9.09 -25.51
C LYS A 448 -9.20 7.70 -25.53
N LYS A 449 -9.95 7.32 -24.50
CA LYS A 449 -10.69 6.06 -24.46
C LYS A 449 -11.79 6.01 -25.52
N LYS A 450 -12.56 7.09 -25.71
CA LYS A 450 -13.58 7.20 -26.77
C LYS A 450 -12.96 7.07 -28.16
N ALA A 451 -11.90 7.84 -28.43
CA ALA A 451 -11.16 7.75 -29.69
C ALA A 451 -10.61 6.33 -29.98
N GLN A 452 -10.06 5.64 -28.97
CA GLN A 452 -9.58 4.25 -29.09
C GLN A 452 -10.73 3.23 -29.26
N GLU A 453 -11.90 3.49 -28.68
CA GLU A 453 -13.10 2.67 -28.85
C GLU A 453 -13.67 2.81 -30.27
N GLU A 454 -13.71 4.03 -30.82
CA GLU A 454 -14.06 4.31 -32.21
C GLU A 454 -13.07 3.71 -33.20
N GLU A 455 -11.76 3.92 -33.01
CA GLU A 455 -10.69 3.35 -33.85
C GLU A 455 -10.78 1.82 -33.89
N ARG A 456 -10.95 1.18 -32.72
CA ARG A 456 -11.18 -0.26 -32.60
C ARG A 456 -12.43 -0.70 -33.36
N ASN A 457 -13.53 0.04 -33.26
CA ASN A 457 -14.78 -0.30 -33.95
C ASN A 457 -14.63 -0.18 -35.47
N ARG A 458 -14.03 0.91 -35.99
CA ARG A 458 -13.72 1.10 -37.41
C ARG A 458 -12.80 -0.02 -37.94
N LEU A 459 -11.79 -0.41 -37.18
CA LEU A 459 -10.88 -1.50 -37.55
C LEU A 459 -11.58 -2.89 -37.56
N LEU A 460 -12.50 -3.14 -36.63
CA LEU A 460 -13.32 -4.35 -36.61
C LEU A 460 -14.29 -4.40 -37.79
N GLU A 461 -14.87 -3.27 -38.18
CA GLU A 461 -15.76 -3.15 -39.34
C GLU A 461 -15.01 -3.38 -40.67
N LEU A 462 -13.85 -2.71 -40.85
CA LEU A 462 -12.97 -2.95 -42.00
C LEU A 462 -12.54 -4.42 -42.09
N ARG A 463 -12.30 -5.07 -40.95
CA ARG A 463 -11.97 -6.50 -40.88
C ARG A 463 -13.16 -7.40 -41.22
N LYS A 464 -14.39 -7.04 -40.84
CA LYS A 464 -15.62 -7.73 -41.28
C LYS A 464 -15.79 -7.63 -42.79
N ARG A 465 -15.70 -6.42 -43.36
CA ARG A 465 -15.87 -6.18 -44.80
C ARG A 465 -14.89 -7.01 -45.62
N LYS A 466 -13.59 -6.96 -45.27
CA LYS A 466 -12.55 -7.79 -45.91
C LYS A 466 -12.74 -9.29 -45.74
N ALA A 467 -13.36 -9.74 -44.64
CA ALA A 467 -13.69 -11.16 -44.46
C ALA A 467 -14.90 -11.59 -45.31
N GLU A 468 -15.87 -10.70 -45.53
CA GLU A 468 -17.02 -10.95 -46.42
C GLU A 468 -16.60 -10.92 -47.90
N GLU A 469 -15.82 -9.92 -48.31
CA GLU A 469 -15.16 -9.83 -49.63
C GLU A 469 -14.39 -11.14 -49.92
N ALA A 470 -13.55 -11.59 -48.98
CA ALA A 470 -12.80 -12.84 -49.10
C ALA A 470 -13.67 -14.11 -49.05
N LYS A 471 -14.86 -14.07 -48.43
CA LYS A 471 -15.82 -15.18 -48.47
C LYS A 471 -16.49 -15.26 -49.85
N LYS A 472 -16.98 -14.13 -50.38
CA LYS A 472 -17.58 -14.04 -51.73
C LYS A 472 -16.58 -14.49 -52.80
N ALA A 473 -15.33 -14.02 -52.73
CA ALA A 473 -14.27 -14.44 -53.63
C ALA A 473 -13.98 -15.97 -53.57
N LYS A 474 -14.01 -16.56 -52.37
CA LYS A 474 -13.87 -18.03 -52.21
C LYS A 474 -15.07 -18.80 -52.75
N GLU A 475 -16.28 -18.29 -52.57
CA GLU A 475 -17.50 -18.93 -53.07
C GLU A 475 -17.55 -18.93 -54.61
N VAL A 476 -17.21 -17.79 -55.23
CA VAL A 476 -17.02 -17.68 -56.70
C VAL A 476 -15.92 -18.63 -57.18
N ALA A 477 -14.81 -18.74 -56.45
CA ALA A 477 -13.72 -19.67 -56.78
C ALA A 477 -14.08 -21.17 -56.55
N GLN A 478 -15.10 -21.48 -55.74
CA GLN A 478 -15.65 -22.83 -55.62
C GLN A 478 -16.66 -23.13 -56.73
N LYS A 479 -17.58 -22.21 -57.05
CA LYS A 479 -18.54 -22.35 -58.17
C LYS A 479 -17.82 -22.54 -59.51
N LYS A 480 -16.78 -21.73 -59.79
CA LYS A 480 -15.88 -21.92 -60.96
C LYS A 480 -15.06 -23.22 -60.96
N LYS A 481 -15.04 -23.99 -59.86
CA LYS A 481 -14.44 -25.34 -59.79
C LYS A 481 -15.48 -26.47 -59.81
N ALA A 482 -16.77 -26.16 -59.65
CA ALA A 482 -17.87 -27.12 -59.70
C ALA A 482 -18.39 -27.35 -61.14
N GLY A 483 -18.09 -26.44 -62.07
CA GLY A 483 -18.52 -26.53 -63.47
C GLY A 483 -19.89 -25.90 -63.76
N GLU A 484 -20.46 -25.17 -62.80
CA GLU A 484 -21.66 -24.35 -63.02
C GLU A 484 -21.27 -23.03 -63.72
N GLU A 485 -22.05 -22.62 -64.71
CA GLU A 485 -21.93 -21.28 -65.29
C GLU A 485 -22.34 -20.22 -64.25
N VAL A 486 -21.54 -19.15 -64.15
CA VAL A 486 -21.81 -18.03 -63.24
C VAL A 486 -22.17 -16.83 -64.11
N GLU A 487 -23.47 -16.54 -64.22
CA GLU A 487 -23.98 -15.35 -64.90
C GLU A 487 -23.41 -14.05 -64.30
N GLU A 488 -23.33 -13.02 -65.14
CA GLU A 488 -22.64 -11.77 -64.82
C GLU A 488 -23.52 -10.84 -63.97
N ALA A 489 -23.36 -10.91 -62.65
CA ALA A 489 -23.89 -9.90 -61.72
C ALA A 489 -22.96 -8.68 -61.61
N LYS A 490 -22.71 -7.98 -62.73
CA LYS A 490 -22.07 -6.65 -62.77
C LYS A 490 -23.12 -5.54 -62.71
N GLU A 491 -23.76 -5.35 -61.57
CA GLU A 491 -24.59 -4.15 -61.36
C GLU A 491 -24.76 -3.81 -59.85
N GLU A 492 -23.66 -3.40 -59.21
CA GLU A 492 -23.69 -2.50 -58.02
C GLU A 492 -22.26 -1.96 -57.67
N GLU A 493 -21.41 -1.70 -58.66
CA GLU A 493 -20.06 -1.09 -58.44
C GLU A 493 -20.08 0.45 -58.52
N GLU A 494 -21.25 1.09 -58.50
CA GLU A 494 -21.38 2.55 -58.66
C GLU A 494 -22.50 3.18 -57.80
N THR A 495 -22.54 2.91 -56.49
CA THR A 495 -23.30 3.74 -55.49
C THR A 495 -22.92 3.50 -54.01
N LYS A 496 -21.62 3.38 -53.67
CA LYS A 496 -21.17 3.37 -52.26
C LYS A 496 -19.74 3.86 -51.98
N ALA A 497 -19.19 4.67 -52.88
CA ALA A 497 -17.88 5.30 -52.71
C ALA A 497 -17.95 6.65 -51.96
N GLU A 498 -19.09 7.36 -52.01
CA GLU A 498 -19.31 8.64 -51.32
C GLU A 498 -20.16 8.48 -50.06
N ALA A 499 -19.50 8.16 -48.94
CA ALA A 499 -20.05 8.25 -47.57
C ALA A 499 -18.90 8.21 -46.54
N GLY A 500 -17.88 9.06 -46.72
CA GLY A 500 -16.57 8.88 -46.05
C GLY A 500 -15.78 10.14 -45.68
N GLU A 501 -16.32 11.34 -45.89
CA GLU A 501 -15.66 12.60 -45.48
C GLU A 501 -16.44 13.33 -44.37
N ASP A 502 -15.68 14.13 -43.62
CA ASP A 502 -16.03 15.01 -42.50
C ASP A 502 -17.30 14.73 -41.66
N ALA A 503 -17.11 13.85 -40.68
CA ALA A 503 -17.74 13.96 -39.35
C ALA A 503 -16.68 14.26 -38.28
N LYS A 504 -15.77 15.20 -38.54
CA LYS A 504 -14.80 15.67 -37.55
C LYS A 504 -15.49 16.65 -36.59
N MET A 505 -16.28 16.10 -35.65
CA MET A 505 -16.78 16.87 -34.51
C MET A 505 -15.59 17.28 -33.63
N GLU A 506 -15.02 18.45 -33.93
CA GLU A 506 -14.30 19.26 -32.96
C GLU A 506 -15.32 19.83 -31.97
N GLU A 507 -15.88 18.93 -31.15
CA GLU A 507 -16.61 19.32 -29.94
C GLU A 507 -15.60 20.08 -29.08
N ALA A 508 -15.73 21.41 -29.10
CA ALA A 508 -14.94 22.33 -28.29
C ALA A 508 -15.29 22.10 -26.81
N ALA A 509 -14.70 21.03 -26.25
CA ALA A 509 -14.98 20.54 -24.92
C ALA A 509 -14.88 21.70 -23.94
N ALA A 510 -16.01 22.01 -23.30
CA ALA A 510 -16.15 23.17 -22.43
C ALA A 510 -14.96 23.25 -21.45
N PRO A 511 -14.41 24.46 -21.20
CA PRO A 511 -13.23 24.61 -20.36
C PRO A 511 -13.45 23.88 -19.04
N VAL A 512 -12.54 22.96 -18.73
CA VAL A 512 -12.69 22.07 -17.58
C VAL A 512 -12.43 22.88 -16.31
N GLU A 513 -13.48 23.53 -15.82
CA GLU A 513 -13.46 24.38 -14.63
C GLU A 513 -13.84 23.62 -13.36
N LEU A 514 -13.49 24.19 -12.21
CA LEU A 514 -13.93 23.71 -10.90
C LEU A 514 -15.38 24.18 -10.61
N THR A 515 -16.20 23.32 -10.02
CA THR A 515 -17.50 23.74 -9.47
C THR A 515 -17.32 24.58 -8.20
N ASP A 516 -18.37 25.26 -7.75
CA ASP A 516 -18.30 26.07 -6.53
C ASP A 516 -18.25 25.23 -5.25
N GLU A 517 -18.50 23.91 -5.33
CA GLU A 517 -18.23 22.92 -4.27
C GLU A 517 -16.78 22.47 -4.29
N GLU A 518 -16.16 22.37 -5.47
CA GLU A 518 -14.72 22.09 -5.62
C GLU A 518 -13.88 23.27 -5.12
N LYS A 519 -14.27 24.52 -5.42
CA LYS A 519 -13.64 25.77 -4.90
C LYS A 519 -13.80 25.97 -3.38
N LYS A 520 -14.65 25.17 -2.71
CA LYS A 520 -14.84 25.18 -1.24
C LYS A 520 -14.07 24.05 -0.54
N GLN A 521 -13.49 23.10 -1.27
CA GLN A 521 -12.75 21.97 -0.70
C GLN A 521 -11.32 22.38 -0.33
N PHE A 522 -10.98 22.29 0.96
CA PHE A 522 -9.62 22.57 1.45
C PHE A 522 -8.61 21.48 1.08
N TYR A 523 -9.09 20.27 0.77
CA TYR A 523 -8.30 19.08 0.46
C TYR A 523 -8.97 18.31 -0.69
N ARG A 524 -8.17 17.73 -1.60
CA ARG A 524 -8.70 16.84 -2.66
C ARG A 524 -9.02 15.45 -2.09
N LYS A 525 -9.99 14.77 -2.70
CA LYS A 525 -10.36 13.39 -2.33
C LYS A 525 -9.52 12.38 -3.11
N SER A 526 -8.54 11.76 -2.44
CA SER A 526 -7.75 10.68 -3.04
C SER A 526 -8.60 9.41 -3.26
N THR A 527 -8.24 8.64 -4.28
CA THR A 527 -8.78 7.28 -4.52
C THR A 527 -8.15 6.24 -3.59
N THR A 528 -6.93 6.50 -3.11
CA THR A 528 -6.20 5.65 -2.15
C THR A 528 -6.29 6.29 -0.77
N LYS A 529 -6.73 5.52 0.23
CA LYS A 529 -6.88 6.01 1.60
C LYS A 529 -5.54 6.32 2.25
N ASP A 530 -5.51 7.32 3.13
CA ASP A 530 -4.30 7.70 3.85
C ASP A 530 -3.85 6.61 4.85
N LEU A 531 -4.81 6.08 5.61
CA LEU A 531 -4.65 4.93 6.52
C LEU A 531 -5.67 3.84 6.16
N GLY A 532 -5.24 2.57 6.26
CA GLY A 532 -6.16 1.43 6.11
C GLY A 532 -7.14 1.34 7.28
N GLU A 533 -8.40 0.97 7.01
CA GLU A 533 -9.52 1.07 7.97
C GLU A 533 -9.25 0.37 9.31
N GLN A 534 -8.69 -0.85 9.28
CA GLN A 534 -8.31 -1.59 10.50
C GLN A 534 -7.17 -0.94 11.29
N VAL A 535 -6.24 -0.24 10.62
CA VAL A 535 -5.14 0.49 11.28
C VAL A 535 -5.70 1.76 11.93
N LEU A 536 -6.59 2.46 11.24
CA LEU A 536 -7.29 3.63 11.75
C LEU A 536 -8.12 3.26 13.00
N ALA A 537 -8.99 2.25 12.90
CA ALA A 537 -9.89 1.79 13.96
C ALA A 537 -9.17 1.42 15.27
N LYS A 538 -7.92 0.96 15.19
CA LYS A 538 -7.10 0.55 16.34
C LYS A 538 -6.21 1.65 16.93
N SER A 539 -6.16 2.84 16.31
CA SER A 539 -5.22 3.90 16.72
C SER A 539 -5.84 5.29 16.88
N TYR A 540 -6.98 5.58 16.25
CA TYR A 540 -7.58 6.92 16.27
C TYR A 540 -7.83 7.46 17.69
N ALA A 541 -8.23 6.59 18.62
CA ALA A 541 -8.57 6.97 20.01
C ALA A 541 -7.34 7.45 20.82
N SER A 542 -6.13 7.18 20.34
CA SER A 542 -4.86 7.58 20.97
C SER A 542 -4.14 8.70 20.19
N PHE A 543 -4.77 9.26 19.15
CA PHE A 543 -4.17 10.35 18.38
C PHE A 543 -4.06 11.64 19.21
N SER A 544 -2.93 12.32 19.06
CA SER A 544 -2.50 13.47 19.86
C SER A 544 -1.68 14.45 19.01
N VAL A 545 -1.76 15.74 19.33
CA VAL A 545 -0.79 16.73 18.82
C VAL A 545 0.57 16.55 19.51
N PRO A 546 1.70 16.85 18.85
CA PRO A 546 3.04 16.80 19.45
C PRO A 546 3.20 17.90 20.50
N SER A 547 4.10 17.69 21.47
CA SER A 547 4.46 18.71 22.46
C SER A 547 5.96 18.73 22.75
N LYS A 548 6.50 19.87 23.20
CA LYS A 548 7.94 19.99 23.54
C LYS A 548 8.36 19.04 24.69
N ALA A 549 7.42 18.62 25.53
CA ALA A 549 7.66 17.62 26.59
C ALA A 549 8.02 16.21 26.05
N GLU A 550 7.66 15.89 24.81
CA GLU A 550 8.07 14.64 24.14
C GLU A 550 9.54 14.68 23.69
N GLY A 551 10.20 15.85 23.80
CA GLY A 551 11.58 16.06 23.43
C GLY A 551 11.78 16.72 22.07
N PHE A 552 10.77 17.37 21.47
CA PHE A 552 10.94 18.20 20.29
C PHE A 552 11.67 19.51 20.62
N ASP A 553 12.65 19.89 19.78
CA ASP A 553 13.36 21.17 19.90
C ASP A 553 12.48 22.33 19.41
N ASP A 554 11.65 22.08 18.39
CA ASP A 554 10.57 22.99 17.99
C ASP A 554 9.27 22.26 17.62
N VAL A 555 8.13 22.95 17.80
CA VAL A 555 6.79 22.51 17.40
C VAL A 555 6.09 23.70 16.75
N THR A 556 5.93 23.65 15.43
CA THR A 556 5.32 24.69 14.61
C THR A 556 3.95 24.22 14.11
N PHE A 557 2.92 25.07 14.22
CA PHE A 557 1.60 24.80 13.65
C PHE A 557 1.42 25.66 12.38
N ALA A 558 1.35 25.02 11.21
CA ALA A 558 1.54 25.67 9.91
C ALA A 558 0.25 26.19 9.26
N TRP A 559 -0.92 25.72 9.70
CA TRP A 559 -2.23 26.07 9.13
C TRP A 559 -3.13 26.82 10.12
N GLN A 560 -3.23 26.34 11.36
CA GLN A 560 -4.09 26.88 12.41
C GLN A 560 -3.35 26.92 13.76
N PRO A 561 -3.74 27.76 14.73
CA PRO A 561 -3.13 27.79 16.06
C PRO A 561 -3.26 26.47 16.83
N GLU A 562 -2.35 26.23 17.78
CA GLU A 562 -2.29 25.02 18.63
C GLU A 562 -3.63 24.64 19.26
N ALA A 563 -4.33 25.60 19.87
CA ALA A 563 -5.64 25.38 20.47
C ALA A 563 -6.70 24.92 19.44
N THR A 564 -6.68 25.50 18.24
CA THR A 564 -7.57 25.13 17.14
C THR A 564 -7.25 23.72 16.63
N CYS A 565 -5.97 23.39 16.39
CA CYS A 565 -5.57 22.04 15.98
C CYS A 565 -5.92 20.98 17.03
N THR A 566 -5.73 21.30 18.32
CA THR A 566 -6.09 20.41 19.44
C THR A 566 -7.60 20.17 19.50
N SER A 567 -8.41 21.22 19.40
CA SER A 567 -9.87 21.12 19.39
C SER A 567 -10.40 20.35 18.17
N LEU A 568 -9.85 20.60 16.98
CA LEU A 568 -10.19 19.86 15.76
C LEU A 568 -9.85 18.38 15.86
N LEU A 569 -8.69 18.04 16.44
CA LEU A 569 -8.30 16.65 16.68
C LEU A 569 -9.26 15.98 17.68
N GLN A 570 -9.58 16.63 18.80
CA GLN A 570 -10.52 16.11 19.79
C GLN A 570 -11.92 15.87 19.19
N ALA A 571 -12.44 16.84 18.42
CA ALA A 571 -13.73 16.72 17.73
C ALA A 571 -13.73 15.58 16.69
N TRP A 572 -12.65 15.43 15.92
CA TRP A 572 -12.49 14.33 14.95
C TRP A 572 -12.35 12.97 15.65
N VAL A 573 -11.61 12.87 16.76
CA VAL A 573 -11.52 11.64 17.56
C VAL A 573 -12.88 11.27 18.15
N LEU A 574 -13.64 12.24 18.66
CA LEU A 574 -15.02 12.04 19.12
C LEU A 574 -15.92 11.54 17.98
N GLU A 575 -15.88 12.15 16.81
CA GLU A 575 -16.61 11.68 15.61
C GLU A 575 -16.26 10.22 15.28
N LYS A 576 -14.99 9.82 15.38
CA LYS A 576 -14.58 8.41 15.19
C LYS A 576 -14.99 7.50 16.35
N LYS A 577 -15.05 7.98 17.60
CA LYS A 577 -15.64 7.25 18.73
C LYS A 577 -17.13 6.96 18.49
N LEU A 578 -17.88 7.92 17.92
CA LEU A 578 -19.30 7.76 17.58
C LEU A 578 -19.52 6.77 16.42
N THR A 579 -18.72 6.87 15.35
CA THR A 579 -18.96 6.20 14.06
C THR A 579 -18.28 4.84 13.85
N SER A 580 -17.27 4.48 14.64
CA SER A 580 -16.47 3.25 14.46
C SER A 580 -16.67 2.23 15.57
N ARG A 581 -16.28 0.96 15.34
CA ARG A 581 -16.38 -0.13 16.33
C ARG A 581 -15.15 -0.17 17.25
N ALA A 582 -15.36 -0.49 18.52
CA ALA A 582 -14.30 -0.88 19.45
C ALA A 582 -13.91 -2.34 19.17
N GLU A 583 -13.01 -2.55 18.21
CA GLU A 583 -12.67 -3.89 17.70
C GLU A 583 -11.92 -4.75 18.74
N ASP A 584 -11.15 -4.15 19.65
CA ASP A 584 -10.35 -4.88 20.63
C ASP A 584 -11.03 -5.04 22.02
N LEU A 585 -12.18 -4.38 22.26
CA LEU A 585 -12.96 -4.49 23.51
C LEU A 585 -13.32 -5.95 23.89
N THR A 586 -12.98 -6.41 25.09
CA THR A 586 -13.31 -7.76 25.58
C THR A 586 -14.29 -7.72 26.75
N PRO A 587 -15.29 -8.63 26.83
CA PRO A 587 -16.19 -8.70 27.98
C PRO A 587 -15.44 -8.95 29.29
N GLY A 588 -15.67 -8.11 30.29
CA GLY A 588 -15.01 -8.08 31.59
C GLY A 588 -15.45 -9.20 32.54
N GLU A 589 -15.02 -9.14 33.79
CA GLU A 589 -15.33 -10.16 34.80
C GLU A 589 -16.77 -10.03 35.32
N SER A 590 -17.17 -8.81 35.70
CA SER A 590 -18.54 -8.46 36.11
C SER A 590 -19.61 -8.90 35.10
N PHE A 591 -19.36 -8.73 33.80
CA PHE A 591 -20.25 -9.25 32.75
C PHE A 591 -20.41 -10.77 32.84
N LYS A 592 -19.31 -11.52 32.98
CA LYS A 592 -19.34 -12.99 33.03
C LYS A 592 -20.09 -13.49 34.26
N GLU A 593 -19.91 -12.83 35.40
CA GLU A 593 -20.64 -13.14 36.64
C GLU A 593 -22.14 -12.85 36.51
N ALA A 594 -22.51 -11.64 36.08
CA ALA A 594 -23.91 -11.24 35.89
C ALA A 594 -24.63 -12.08 34.84
N TRP A 595 -23.94 -12.42 33.74
CA TRP A 595 -24.44 -13.34 32.71
C TRP A 595 -24.62 -14.76 33.25
N THR A 596 -23.68 -15.27 34.06
CA THR A 596 -23.78 -16.59 34.70
C THR A 596 -24.91 -16.65 35.73
N LYS A 597 -25.11 -15.56 36.50
CA LYS A 597 -26.25 -15.41 37.42
C LYS A 597 -27.56 -15.48 36.63
N TRP A 598 -27.69 -14.66 35.60
CA TRP A 598 -28.85 -14.64 34.70
C TRP A 598 -29.17 -16.00 34.09
N GLN A 599 -28.17 -16.69 33.53
CA GLN A 599 -28.38 -18.02 32.93
C GLN A 599 -28.92 -19.04 33.94
N LYS A 600 -28.50 -18.97 35.21
CA LYS A 600 -29.03 -19.81 36.30
C LYS A 600 -30.47 -19.42 36.67
N THR A 601 -30.72 -18.13 36.91
CA THR A 601 -32.06 -17.61 37.25
C THR A 601 -33.10 -17.93 36.16
N LEU A 602 -32.78 -17.67 34.89
CA LEU A 602 -33.66 -17.98 33.75
C LEU A 602 -33.92 -19.49 33.61
N ALA A 603 -32.91 -20.33 33.87
CA ALA A 603 -33.08 -21.79 33.87
C ALA A 603 -33.97 -22.26 35.03
N GLU A 604 -33.83 -21.68 36.22
CA GLU A 604 -34.71 -21.98 37.36
C GLU A 604 -36.15 -21.54 37.10
N TRP A 605 -36.39 -20.33 36.61
CA TRP A 605 -37.73 -19.85 36.29
C TRP A 605 -38.41 -20.73 35.24
N ARG A 606 -37.71 -21.09 34.14
CA ARG A 606 -38.25 -22.04 33.15
C ARG A 606 -38.52 -23.43 33.74
N ARG A 607 -37.68 -23.90 34.67
CA ARG A 607 -37.93 -25.15 35.43
C ARG A 607 -39.20 -25.03 36.27
N ARG A 608 -39.34 -23.98 37.09
CA ARG A 608 -40.53 -23.74 37.92
C ARG A 608 -41.81 -23.62 37.08
N GLN A 609 -41.78 -22.95 35.93
CA GLN A 609 -42.93 -22.89 35.02
C GLN A 609 -43.32 -24.29 34.50
N THR A 610 -42.32 -25.11 34.14
CA THR A 610 -42.53 -26.48 33.67
C THR A 610 -43.06 -27.39 34.79
N GLU A 611 -42.62 -27.18 36.02
CA GLU A 611 -43.09 -27.91 37.21
C GLU A 611 -44.49 -27.46 37.67
N TYR A 612 -44.85 -26.20 37.46
CA TYR A 612 -46.20 -25.69 37.70
C TYR A 612 -47.21 -26.18 36.65
N LYS A 613 -46.79 -26.26 35.38
CA LYS A 613 -47.62 -26.78 34.27
C LYS A 613 -47.77 -28.31 34.27
N ASP A 614 -47.07 -29.02 35.15
CA ASP A 614 -47.25 -30.44 35.46
C ASP A 614 -48.28 -30.60 36.60
N PRO A 615 -49.49 -31.14 36.36
CA PRO A 615 -50.55 -31.19 37.38
C PRO A 615 -50.21 -32.05 38.59
N ALA A 616 -49.31 -33.03 38.46
CA ALA A 616 -48.88 -33.87 39.58
C ALA A 616 -47.88 -33.12 40.46
N LYS A 617 -46.91 -32.41 39.86
CA LYS A 617 -45.95 -31.59 40.59
C LYS A 617 -46.59 -30.36 41.22
N ARG A 618 -47.52 -29.68 40.55
CA ARG A 618 -48.30 -28.58 41.14
C ARG A 618 -49.04 -29.02 42.41
N LYS A 619 -49.75 -30.14 42.36
CA LYS A 619 -50.42 -30.72 43.54
C LYS A 619 -49.43 -31.12 44.64
N ALA A 620 -48.28 -31.70 44.29
CA ALA A 620 -47.25 -32.06 45.27
C ALA A 620 -46.61 -30.82 45.95
N ALA A 621 -46.36 -29.75 45.19
CA ALA A 621 -45.86 -28.48 45.71
C ALA A 621 -46.87 -27.83 46.66
N GLN A 622 -48.14 -27.74 46.26
CA GLN A 622 -49.23 -27.20 47.09
C GLN A 622 -49.45 -28.03 48.36
N ALA A 623 -49.45 -29.36 48.27
CA ALA A 623 -49.55 -30.24 49.44
C ALA A 623 -48.36 -30.10 50.39
N LYS A 624 -47.13 -29.94 49.86
CA LYS A 624 -45.95 -29.65 50.68
C LYS A 624 -46.09 -28.30 51.37
N LYS A 625 -46.51 -27.25 50.64
CA LYS A 625 -46.70 -25.90 51.19
C LYS A 625 -47.72 -25.88 52.33
N LEU A 626 -48.83 -26.61 52.17
CA LEU A 626 -49.86 -26.79 53.21
C LEU A 626 -49.32 -27.53 54.44
N ALA A 627 -48.44 -28.52 54.26
CA ALA A 627 -47.79 -29.22 55.37
C ALA A 627 -46.74 -28.36 56.08
N ASP A 628 -45.91 -27.62 55.34
CA ASP A 628 -44.90 -26.70 55.89
C ASP A 628 -45.57 -25.52 56.64
N ALA A 629 -46.70 -25.01 56.14
CA ALA A 629 -47.50 -23.97 56.81
C ALA A 629 -48.15 -24.49 58.09
N LYS A 630 -48.85 -25.63 58.05
CA LYS A 630 -49.44 -26.27 59.24
C LYS A 630 -48.38 -26.53 60.32
N LYS A 631 -47.19 -27.01 59.92
CA LYS A 631 -46.10 -27.23 60.87
C LYS A 631 -45.62 -25.90 61.51
N LYS A 632 -45.49 -24.81 60.75
CA LYS A 632 -45.16 -23.50 61.33
C LYS A 632 -46.20 -23.06 62.37
N LEU A 633 -47.48 -23.18 62.03
CA LEU A 633 -48.59 -22.83 62.92
C LEU A 633 -48.58 -23.70 64.20
N GLU A 634 -48.28 -25.00 64.10
CA GLU A 634 -48.08 -25.88 65.26
C GLU A 634 -46.86 -25.48 66.11
N ASP A 635 -45.70 -25.22 65.48
CA ASP A 635 -44.45 -24.80 66.16
C ASP A 635 -44.60 -23.41 66.81
N GLU A 636 -45.46 -22.53 66.29
CA GLU A 636 -45.73 -21.17 66.81
C GLU A 636 -46.81 -21.18 67.89
N LYS A 637 -47.90 -21.93 67.70
CA LYS A 637 -48.91 -22.20 68.73
C LYS A 637 -48.28 -22.82 69.97
N LYS A 638 -47.34 -23.76 69.79
CA LYS A 638 -46.61 -24.38 70.91
C LYS A 638 -45.82 -23.36 71.73
N LYS A 639 -45.19 -22.36 71.09
CA LYS A 639 -44.47 -21.28 71.81
C LYS A 639 -45.42 -20.38 72.60
N LEU A 640 -46.61 -20.07 72.06
CA LEU A 640 -47.60 -19.24 72.75
C LEU A 640 -48.22 -19.99 73.96
N ILE A 641 -48.46 -21.29 73.83
CA ILE A 641 -48.83 -22.15 74.96
C ILE A 641 -47.71 -22.20 76.01
N GLU A 642 -46.44 -22.35 75.60
CA GLU A 642 -45.27 -22.32 76.49
C GLU A 642 -45.04 -20.93 77.13
N ALA A 643 -45.56 -19.85 76.54
CA ALA A 643 -45.54 -18.49 77.08
C ALA A 643 -46.77 -18.14 77.95
N GLY A 644 -47.79 -19.01 78.01
CA GLY A 644 -49.03 -18.80 78.76
C GLY A 644 -50.09 -17.95 78.06
N ASP A 645 -49.95 -17.70 76.75
CA ASP A 645 -50.93 -16.97 75.94
C ASP A 645 -51.94 -17.93 75.29
N GLU A 646 -52.94 -18.35 76.07
CA GLU A 646 -54.00 -19.25 75.59
C GLU A 646 -54.90 -18.63 74.52
N ASP A 647 -55.05 -17.30 74.48
CA ASP A 647 -55.93 -16.63 73.52
C ASP A 647 -55.21 -16.38 72.18
N GLY A 648 -53.91 -16.07 72.20
CA GLY A 648 -53.05 -16.15 71.02
C GLY A 648 -52.99 -17.56 70.43
N ALA A 649 -52.94 -18.59 71.28
CA ALA A 649 -53.00 -19.99 70.83
C ALA A 649 -54.35 -20.39 70.18
N LYS A 650 -55.48 -19.82 70.63
CA LYS A 650 -56.80 -19.97 69.99
C LYS A 650 -56.92 -19.16 68.69
N ALA A 651 -56.35 -17.97 68.64
CA ALA A 651 -56.30 -17.15 67.44
C ALA A 651 -55.56 -17.88 66.30
N LEU A 652 -54.48 -18.59 66.62
CA LEU A 652 -53.76 -19.44 65.66
C LEU A 652 -54.56 -20.64 65.16
N ASP A 653 -55.45 -21.24 65.97
CA ASP A 653 -56.35 -22.30 65.46
C ASP A 653 -57.34 -21.73 64.42
N ALA A 654 -57.91 -20.55 64.69
CA ALA A 654 -58.78 -19.87 63.73
C ALA A 654 -58.02 -19.45 62.46
N GLN A 655 -56.76 -19.01 62.58
CA GLN A 655 -55.89 -18.71 61.45
C GLN A 655 -55.55 -19.99 60.65
N ALA A 656 -55.26 -21.10 61.32
CA ALA A 656 -54.99 -22.39 60.67
C ALA A 656 -56.21 -22.92 59.89
N GLU A 657 -57.44 -22.65 60.35
CA GLU A 657 -58.67 -23.00 59.63
C GLU A 657 -58.95 -22.06 58.44
N GLN A 658 -58.40 -20.84 58.43
CA GLN A 658 -58.38 -19.96 57.25
C GLN A 658 -57.28 -20.37 56.25
N GLU A 659 -56.03 -20.54 56.68
CA GLU A 659 -54.90 -20.98 55.84
C GLU A 659 -55.04 -22.42 55.32
N ALA A 660 -55.94 -23.23 55.90
CA ALA A 660 -56.32 -24.53 55.36
C ALA A 660 -57.10 -24.44 54.02
N LYS A 661 -57.62 -23.27 53.65
CA LYS A 661 -58.27 -23.02 52.35
C LYS A 661 -57.20 -22.62 51.32
N PRO A 662 -57.30 -23.09 50.05
CA PRO A 662 -56.37 -22.64 49.03
C PRO A 662 -56.49 -21.12 48.86
N MET A 663 -55.36 -20.42 48.96
CA MET A 663 -55.31 -18.98 48.77
C MET A 663 -55.72 -18.64 47.33
N GLU A 664 -56.93 -18.10 47.18
CA GLU A 664 -57.49 -17.73 45.89
C GLU A 664 -56.99 -16.34 45.52
N ILE A 665 -56.02 -16.29 44.61
CA ILE A 665 -55.36 -15.06 44.17
C ILE A 665 -56.05 -14.58 42.90
N ASP A 666 -56.56 -13.35 42.91
CA ASP A 666 -56.99 -12.67 41.69
C ASP A 666 -55.77 -12.28 40.86
N VAL A 667 -55.35 -13.21 39.99
CA VAL A 667 -54.17 -13.03 39.14
C VAL A 667 -54.38 -11.91 38.11
N GLU A 668 -55.62 -11.56 37.74
CA GLU A 668 -55.93 -10.56 36.69
C GLU A 668 -55.81 -9.12 37.21
N ASN A 669 -56.24 -8.87 38.45
CA ASN A 669 -56.20 -7.57 39.11
C ASN A 669 -54.96 -7.34 40.00
N LEU A 670 -54.12 -8.36 40.22
CA LEU A 670 -52.85 -8.25 40.94
C LEU A 670 -51.90 -7.21 40.31
N ASP A 671 -51.41 -6.26 41.13
CA ASP A 671 -50.30 -5.38 40.75
C ASP A 671 -48.97 -6.14 40.74
N VAL A 672 -48.50 -6.41 39.52
CA VAL A 672 -47.26 -7.09 39.17
C VAL A 672 -46.03 -6.51 39.90
N PHE A 673 -46.02 -5.20 40.19
CA PHE A 673 -44.87 -4.55 40.82
C PHE A 673 -44.82 -4.74 42.33
N THR A 674 -45.96 -4.97 43.00
CA THR A 674 -46.02 -5.22 44.46
C THR A 674 -45.61 -6.63 44.87
N VAL A 675 -45.57 -7.59 43.94
CA VAL A 675 -45.20 -8.99 44.21
C VAL A 675 -43.78 -9.10 44.79
N GLU A 676 -43.62 -9.65 45.99
CA GLU A 676 -42.30 -9.86 46.60
C GLU A 676 -41.55 -11.05 45.99
N ASP A 677 -42.14 -12.25 46.03
CA ASP A 677 -41.58 -13.45 45.36
C ASP A 677 -42.24 -13.69 44.01
N VAL A 678 -41.54 -13.33 42.92
CA VAL A 678 -41.99 -13.59 41.54
C VAL A 678 -42.09 -15.08 41.20
N THR A 679 -41.58 -15.97 42.05
CA THR A 679 -41.52 -17.42 41.83
C THR A 679 -42.58 -18.22 42.58
N ASP A 680 -43.36 -17.59 43.47
CA ASP A 680 -44.52 -18.16 44.16
C ASP A 680 -45.39 -17.04 44.77
N LEU A 681 -46.57 -16.78 44.19
CA LEU A 681 -47.49 -15.72 44.61
C LEU A 681 -48.19 -15.97 45.96
N GLY A 682 -48.03 -17.16 46.56
CA GLY A 682 -48.68 -17.58 47.80
C GLY A 682 -49.35 -18.95 47.67
N ASN A 683 -50.00 -19.20 46.54
CA ASN A 683 -50.71 -20.44 46.20
C ASN A 683 -49.85 -21.51 45.49
N GLY A 684 -48.54 -21.28 45.31
CA GLY A 684 -47.64 -22.13 44.54
C GLY A 684 -47.55 -21.79 43.05
N GLU A 685 -48.21 -20.73 42.59
CA GLU A 685 -48.17 -20.24 41.21
C GLU A 685 -47.06 -19.20 41.05
N PRO A 686 -46.14 -19.35 40.07
CA PRO A 686 -45.17 -18.30 39.75
C PRO A 686 -45.82 -17.18 38.95
N LEU A 687 -45.35 -15.94 39.10
CA LEU A 687 -45.82 -14.76 38.36
C LEU A 687 -45.74 -14.92 36.83
N PHE A 688 -44.82 -15.79 36.37
CA PHE A 688 -44.58 -16.13 34.97
C PHE A 688 -45.27 -17.44 34.52
N ALA A 689 -46.29 -17.93 35.25
CA ALA A 689 -47.02 -19.15 34.91
C ALA A 689 -47.45 -19.18 33.43
N GLU A 690 -48.05 -18.10 32.93
CA GLU A 690 -48.56 -18.00 31.57
C GLU A 690 -47.62 -17.38 30.52
N PHE A 691 -46.31 -17.34 30.80
CA PHE A 691 -45.33 -16.96 29.77
C PHE A 691 -45.32 -17.93 28.59
N LEU A 692 -45.49 -17.38 27.39
CA LEU A 692 -45.27 -18.07 26.12
C LEU A 692 -43.79 -17.99 25.70
N TYR A 693 -43.44 -18.61 24.58
CA TYR A 693 -42.08 -18.53 24.01
C TYR A 693 -41.68 -17.07 23.73
N GLU A 694 -42.64 -16.30 23.23
CA GLU A 694 -42.53 -14.90 22.87
C GLU A 694 -42.17 -14.04 24.10
N ASP A 695 -42.82 -14.28 25.25
CA ASP A 695 -42.55 -13.58 26.51
C ASP A 695 -41.17 -13.96 27.08
N TRP A 696 -40.79 -15.25 27.03
CA TRP A 696 -39.46 -15.69 27.41
C TRP A 696 -38.34 -15.07 26.56
N ILE A 697 -38.59 -14.78 25.29
CA ILE A 697 -37.65 -14.11 24.39
C ILE A 697 -37.58 -12.62 24.69
N LEU A 698 -38.71 -11.93 24.93
CA LEU A 698 -38.71 -10.53 25.37
C LEU A 698 -37.94 -10.37 26.68
N LEU A 699 -38.31 -11.11 27.74
CA LEU A 699 -37.61 -11.09 29.03
C LEU A 699 -36.09 -11.31 28.88
N SER A 700 -35.68 -12.29 28.08
CA SER A 700 -34.25 -12.53 27.83
C SER A 700 -33.58 -11.34 27.15
N THR A 701 -34.23 -10.74 26.16
CA THR A 701 -33.65 -9.65 25.37
C THR A 701 -33.57 -8.35 26.16
N ARG A 702 -34.55 -8.06 27.03
CA ARG A 702 -34.54 -6.93 27.97
C ARG A 702 -33.29 -6.93 28.84
N TYR A 703 -33.08 -8.02 29.57
CA TYR A 703 -31.95 -8.16 30.47
C TYR A 703 -30.62 -8.22 29.70
N GLU A 704 -30.59 -8.90 28.54
CA GLU A 704 -29.38 -8.96 27.71
C GLU A 704 -28.95 -7.61 27.16
N LEU A 705 -29.87 -6.75 26.71
CA LEU A 705 -29.51 -5.40 26.26
C LEU A 705 -29.13 -4.49 27.43
N HIS A 706 -29.87 -4.54 28.54
CA HIS A 706 -29.51 -3.83 29.77
C HIS A 706 -28.09 -4.18 30.25
N LEU A 707 -27.80 -5.47 30.40
CA LEU A 707 -26.48 -5.97 30.81
C LEU A 707 -25.40 -5.59 29.79
N LEU A 708 -25.69 -5.67 28.48
CA LEU A 708 -24.75 -5.32 27.42
C LEU A 708 -24.34 -3.84 27.47
N LEU A 709 -25.29 -2.92 27.71
CA LEU A 709 -25.00 -1.49 27.71
C LEU A 709 -24.19 -1.06 28.93
N HIS A 710 -24.55 -1.53 30.13
CA HIS A 710 -23.78 -1.24 31.35
C HIS A 710 -22.41 -1.92 31.34
N SER A 711 -22.31 -3.18 30.86
CA SER A 711 -21.03 -3.87 30.70
C SER A 711 -20.15 -3.19 29.66
N PHE A 712 -20.70 -2.80 28.50
CA PHE A 712 -19.97 -2.05 27.48
C PHE A 712 -19.34 -0.77 28.04
N LYS A 713 -20.11 0.00 28.82
CA LYS A 713 -19.65 1.24 29.47
C LYS A 713 -18.48 0.98 30.43
N LYS A 714 -18.54 -0.10 31.23
CA LYS A 714 -17.46 -0.50 32.16
C LYS A 714 -16.23 -1.06 31.46
N ASP A 715 -16.44 -2.01 30.54
CA ASP A 715 -15.36 -2.75 29.86
C ASP A 715 -14.59 -1.87 28.87
N LEU A 716 -15.22 -0.82 28.33
CA LEU A 716 -14.55 0.18 27.50
C LEU A 716 -13.87 1.29 28.32
N ASN A 717 -14.46 1.67 29.45
CA ASN A 717 -13.96 2.70 30.37
C ASN A 717 -13.62 4.06 29.71
N ASP A 718 -14.45 4.48 28.74
CA ASP A 718 -14.29 5.73 27.98
C ASP A 718 -15.47 6.68 28.25
N THR A 719 -15.20 7.82 28.89
CA THR A 719 -16.21 8.82 29.27
C THR A 719 -16.91 9.47 28.07
N ASP A 720 -16.22 9.57 26.93
CA ASP A 720 -16.76 10.17 25.71
C ASP A 720 -17.63 9.17 24.94
N ARG A 721 -17.43 7.87 25.22
CA ARG A 721 -18.11 6.75 24.57
C ARG A 721 -18.84 5.86 25.60
N PRO A 722 -19.84 6.38 26.32
CA PRO A 722 -20.60 5.60 27.31
C PRO A 722 -21.50 4.52 26.70
N SER A 723 -21.67 4.48 25.38
CA SER A 723 -22.51 3.52 24.66
C SER A 723 -22.12 3.44 23.16
N PHE A 724 -22.96 2.81 22.35
CA PHE A 724 -22.86 2.67 20.90
C PHE A 724 -24.24 2.79 20.23
N GLY A 725 -24.27 3.10 18.93
CA GLY A 725 -25.49 3.11 18.13
C GLY A 725 -25.86 1.74 17.53
N GLU A 726 -27.13 1.59 17.14
CA GLU A 726 -27.74 0.38 16.57
C GLU A 726 -26.86 -0.36 15.55
N LYS A 727 -26.23 0.36 14.62
CA LYS A 727 -25.34 -0.16 13.55
C LYS A 727 -24.15 -0.99 14.07
N HIS A 728 -23.93 -1.05 15.37
CA HIS A 728 -22.91 -1.87 16.03
C HIS A 728 -23.49 -2.89 17.04
N LEU A 729 -24.80 -2.88 17.31
CA LEU A 729 -25.45 -3.81 18.25
C LEU A 729 -25.19 -5.27 17.88
N ALA A 730 -25.39 -5.65 16.61
CA ALA A 730 -25.15 -7.03 16.16
C ALA A 730 -23.69 -7.49 16.38
N PHE A 731 -22.72 -6.57 16.31
CA PHE A 731 -21.32 -6.86 16.60
C PHE A 731 -21.09 -7.09 18.10
N TYR A 732 -21.53 -6.16 18.96
CA TYR A 732 -21.32 -6.28 20.40
C TYR A 732 -22.15 -7.42 21.03
N TYR A 733 -23.41 -7.59 20.62
CA TYR A 733 -24.27 -8.70 21.07
C TYR A 733 -23.62 -10.07 20.76
N ASN A 734 -23.00 -10.23 19.58
CA ASN A 734 -22.19 -11.41 19.28
C ASN A 734 -20.91 -11.47 20.13
N LYS A 735 -20.20 -10.36 20.29
CA LYS A 735 -18.95 -10.29 21.04
C LYS A 735 -19.11 -10.73 22.50
N TYR A 736 -20.20 -10.31 23.15
CA TYR A 736 -20.53 -10.60 24.54
C TYR A 736 -21.22 -11.98 24.70
N PHE A 737 -22.36 -12.21 24.03
CA PHE A 737 -23.19 -13.41 24.27
C PHE A 737 -22.89 -14.62 23.37
N LYS A 738 -22.04 -14.45 22.34
CA LYS A 738 -21.81 -15.44 21.26
C LYS A 738 -23.07 -15.83 20.48
N LYS A 739 -24.07 -14.95 20.48
CA LYS A 739 -25.34 -15.07 19.75
C LYS A 739 -25.33 -14.20 18.48
N ASN A 740 -26.19 -14.51 17.51
CA ASN A 740 -26.42 -13.63 16.36
C ASN A 740 -27.66 -12.76 16.61
N TRP A 741 -27.55 -11.46 16.35
CA TRP A 741 -28.68 -10.53 16.40
C TRP A 741 -29.44 -10.58 15.06
N ASN A 742 -30.77 -10.72 15.09
CA ASN A 742 -31.63 -10.61 13.90
C ASN A 742 -33.05 -10.17 14.28
N LEU A 743 -33.49 -9.02 13.77
CA LEU A 743 -34.83 -8.44 14.01
C LEU A 743 -35.97 -9.38 13.57
N GLN A 744 -35.76 -10.19 12.53
CA GLN A 744 -36.72 -11.18 12.04
C GLN A 744 -37.13 -12.21 13.11
N GLN A 745 -36.33 -12.41 14.16
CA GLN A 745 -36.69 -13.30 15.27
C GLN A 745 -37.86 -12.73 16.09
N PHE A 746 -37.95 -11.40 16.21
CA PHE A 746 -39.00 -10.66 16.90
C PHE A 746 -40.20 -10.33 16.00
N GLY A 747 -40.16 -10.72 14.71
CA GLY A 747 -41.19 -10.40 13.72
C GLY A 747 -41.17 -8.95 13.19
N THR A 748 -40.20 -8.14 13.63
CA THR A 748 -40.08 -6.73 13.26
C THR A 748 -39.26 -6.52 11.98
N LYS A 749 -39.40 -5.34 11.36
CA LYS A 749 -38.65 -4.94 10.15
C LYS A 749 -37.61 -3.86 10.44
N THR A 750 -37.97 -2.89 11.28
CA THR A 750 -37.09 -1.80 11.71
C THR A 750 -36.56 -2.06 13.12
N PHE A 751 -35.59 -1.25 13.57
CA PHE A 751 -35.11 -1.32 14.96
C PHE A 751 -36.05 -0.56 15.91
N GLU A 752 -36.70 0.47 15.39
CA GLU A 752 -37.74 1.27 16.02
C GLU A 752 -38.93 0.38 16.44
N ASP A 753 -39.46 -0.43 15.50
CA ASP A 753 -40.49 -1.45 15.75
C ASP A 753 -40.12 -2.36 16.96
N PHE A 754 -38.83 -2.69 17.08
CA PHE A 754 -38.30 -3.58 18.10
C PHE A 754 -38.12 -2.87 19.44
N ILE A 755 -37.65 -1.63 19.43
CA ILE A 755 -37.55 -0.80 20.65
C ILE A 755 -38.93 -0.53 21.24
N GLU A 756 -39.99 -0.37 20.44
CA GLU A 756 -41.35 -0.23 20.99
C GLU A 756 -41.79 -1.44 21.84
N LEU A 757 -41.36 -2.66 21.49
CA LEU A 757 -41.63 -3.88 22.28
C LEU A 757 -40.93 -3.87 23.65
N ILE A 758 -39.82 -3.12 23.81
CA ILE A 758 -38.96 -3.14 25.00
C ILE A 758 -38.59 -1.74 25.57
N LYS A 759 -39.38 -0.71 25.25
CA LYS A 759 -39.12 0.71 25.51
C LYS A 759 -38.79 1.08 26.97
N ASP A 760 -39.31 0.29 27.91
CA ASP A 760 -39.08 0.38 29.37
C ASP A 760 -37.71 -0.14 29.83
N SER A 761 -37.00 -0.86 28.95
CA SER A 761 -35.72 -1.51 29.22
C SER A 761 -34.58 -0.89 28.40
N THR A 762 -34.85 -0.48 27.16
CA THR A 762 -33.86 0.15 26.26
C THR A 762 -34.53 1.16 25.33
N SER A 763 -33.89 2.30 25.12
CA SER A 763 -34.29 3.36 24.18
C SER A 763 -33.12 3.82 23.30
N VAL A 764 -33.35 4.84 22.46
CA VAL A 764 -32.31 5.52 21.67
C VAL A 764 -32.20 6.99 22.12
N ASP A 765 -31.00 7.41 22.49
CA ASP A 765 -30.64 8.79 22.79
C ASP A 765 -30.79 9.66 21.53
N ALA A 766 -31.78 10.56 21.53
CA ALA A 766 -32.10 11.43 20.39
C ALA A 766 -31.00 12.44 20.01
N ALA A 767 -30.06 12.74 20.90
CA ALA A 767 -28.95 13.65 20.63
C ALA A 767 -27.69 12.92 20.13
N LYS A 768 -27.48 11.66 20.53
CA LYS A 768 -26.25 10.89 20.23
C LYS A 768 -26.45 9.67 19.33
N THR A 769 -27.69 9.28 19.02
CA THR A 769 -28.05 8.02 18.32
C THR A 769 -27.52 6.75 19.00
N PHE A 770 -27.26 6.86 20.31
CA PHE A 770 -26.75 5.78 21.15
C PHE A 770 -27.89 5.00 21.81
N LEU A 771 -27.69 3.70 22.01
CA LEU A 771 -28.61 2.90 22.83
C LEU A 771 -28.47 3.31 24.31
N LYS A 772 -29.60 3.48 24.99
CA LYS A 772 -29.67 3.85 26.41
C LYS A 772 -30.43 2.76 27.17
N ALA A 773 -29.85 2.28 28.27
CA ALA A 773 -30.59 1.48 29.24
C ALA A 773 -31.46 2.44 30.08
N GLU A 774 -32.76 2.12 30.22
CA GLU A 774 -33.67 2.92 31.06
C GLU A 774 -33.58 2.54 32.54
N GLN A 775 -33.18 1.30 32.82
CA GLN A 775 -33.03 0.76 34.18
C GLN A 775 -31.60 0.99 34.72
N ALA A 776 -31.50 1.28 36.02
CA ALA A 776 -30.23 1.44 36.74
C ALA A 776 -29.45 0.12 36.80
N GLU A 777 -28.11 0.18 36.85
CA GLU A 777 -27.27 -1.03 36.72
C GLU A 777 -27.49 -2.07 37.84
N ASP A 778 -27.93 -1.61 39.01
CA ASP A 778 -28.27 -2.40 40.18
C ASP A 778 -29.74 -2.89 40.21
N THR A 779 -30.54 -2.60 39.17
CA THR A 779 -31.93 -3.04 39.07
C THR A 779 -32.05 -4.57 39.18
N PRO A 780 -32.86 -5.11 40.12
CA PRO A 780 -33.06 -6.55 40.29
C PRO A 780 -33.51 -7.26 39.02
N ILE A 781 -33.08 -8.51 38.88
CA ILE A 781 -33.37 -9.35 37.69
C ILE A 781 -34.90 -9.58 37.57
N GLU A 782 -35.54 -9.68 38.73
CA GLU A 782 -36.96 -9.84 38.99
C GLU A 782 -37.78 -8.69 38.39
N SER A 783 -37.24 -7.46 38.34
CA SER A 783 -37.89 -6.29 37.76
C SER A 783 -38.11 -6.43 36.25
N PHE A 784 -37.18 -7.05 35.52
CA PHE A 784 -37.35 -7.31 34.08
C PHE A 784 -38.41 -8.37 33.80
N LEU A 785 -38.64 -9.29 34.74
CA LEU A 785 -39.75 -10.24 34.68
C LEU A 785 -41.09 -9.53 34.92
N LYS A 786 -41.17 -8.67 35.95
CA LYS A 786 -42.34 -7.82 36.21
C LYS A 786 -42.71 -6.96 34.99
N LEU A 787 -41.75 -6.26 34.38
CA LEU A 787 -41.92 -5.49 33.14
C LEU A 787 -42.32 -6.34 31.92
N THR A 788 -42.05 -7.64 31.93
CA THR A 788 -42.49 -8.55 30.84
C THR A 788 -43.89 -9.08 31.08
N GLU A 789 -44.25 -9.41 32.32
CA GLU A 789 -45.58 -9.85 32.71
C GLU A 789 -46.63 -8.73 32.57
N ASP A 790 -46.31 -7.51 32.99
CA ASP A 790 -47.20 -6.36 32.80
C ASP A 790 -47.46 -6.10 31.30
N HIS A 791 -46.41 -6.05 30.47
CA HIS A 791 -46.55 -5.94 29.02
C HIS A 791 -47.29 -7.16 28.41
N ARG A 792 -47.25 -8.35 29.01
CA ARG A 792 -48.04 -9.52 28.58
C ARG A 792 -49.52 -9.31 28.91
N ARG A 793 -49.84 -8.79 30.09
CA ARG A 793 -51.22 -8.44 30.52
C ARG A 793 -51.83 -7.36 29.62
N ASP A 794 -51.08 -6.31 29.28
CA ASP A 794 -51.51 -5.30 28.30
C ASP A 794 -51.82 -5.94 26.93
N ARG A 795 -50.89 -6.72 26.37
CA ARG A 795 -51.13 -7.42 25.09
C ARG A 795 -52.37 -8.31 25.15
N GLN A 796 -52.56 -9.06 26.23
CA GLN A 796 -53.71 -9.94 26.40
C GLN A 796 -55.02 -9.14 26.45
N ARG A 797 -55.12 -8.10 27.28
CA ARG A 797 -56.28 -7.19 27.36
C ARG A 797 -56.61 -6.57 25.99
N ARG A 798 -55.60 -6.20 25.20
CA ARG A 798 -55.80 -5.69 23.83
C ARG A 798 -56.28 -6.76 22.85
N VAL A 799 -55.74 -7.97 22.91
CA VAL A 799 -56.24 -9.13 22.15
C VAL A 799 -57.70 -9.42 22.47
N ASP A 800 -58.08 -9.43 23.75
CA ASP A 800 -59.45 -9.73 24.19
C ASP A 800 -60.44 -8.60 23.84
N ALA A 801 -59.94 -7.37 23.71
CA ALA A 801 -60.67 -6.23 23.14
C ALA A 801 -60.71 -6.23 21.59
N GLY A 802 -60.11 -7.22 20.92
CA GLY A 802 -60.14 -7.39 19.45
C GLY A 802 -58.96 -6.79 18.67
N ASP A 803 -57.95 -6.24 19.34
CA ASP A 803 -56.69 -5.82 18.69
C ASP A 803 -55.82 -7.05 18.35
N GLU A 804 -56.11 -7.66 17.20
CA GLU A 804 -55.29 -8.74 16.61
C GLU A 804 -53.83 -8.35 16.35
N THR A 805 -53.49 -7.05 16.32
CA THR A 805 -52.11 -6.60 16.10
C THR A 805 -51.22 -6.79 17.34
N ALA A 806 -51.82 -6.91 18.53
CA ALA A 806 -51.10 -7.22 19.77
C ALA A 806 -50.53 -8.65 19.84
N LYS A 807 -50.91 -9.55 18.91
CA LYS A 807 -50.46 -10.96 18.90
C LYS A 807 -49.05 -11.11 18.33
N LEU A 808 -48.06 -11.22 19.22
CA LEU A 808 -46.66 -11.53 18.88
C LEU A 808 -46.53 -12.88 18.16
N LYS A 809 -45.70 -12.91 17.11
CA LYS A 809 -45.43 -14.10 16.28
C LYS A 809 -43.94 -14.20 15.99
N PHE A 810 -43.18 -14.72 16.96
CA PHE A 810 -41.72 -14.79 16.88
C PHE A 810 -41.24 -16.03 16.12
N SER A 811 -40.07 -15.92 15.49
CA SER A 811 -39.43 -17.07 14.85
C SER A 811 -38.91 -18.06 15.90
N ARG A 812 -39.32 -19.31 15.80
CA ARG A 812 -38.90 -20.39 16.70
C ARG A 812 -37.75 -21.19 16.06
N PRO A 813 -36.60 -21.38 16.74
CA PRO A 813 -35.49 -22.13 16.19
C PRO A 813 -35.90 -23.58 15.92
N ALA A 814 -35.46 -24.13 14.79
CA ALA A 814 -35.70 -25.54 14.47
C ALA A 814 -35.09 -26.45 15.56
N PRO A 815 -35.79 -27.53 15.96
CA PRO A 815 -35.23 -28.50 16.90
C PRO A 815 -33.90 -29.07 16.38
N PRO A 816 -32.88 -29.25 17.24
CA PRO A 816 -31.64 -29.89 16.81
C PRO A 816 -31.94 -31.31 16.31
N PRO A 817 -31.33 -31.76 15.21
CA PRO A 817 -31.54 -33.11 14.70
C PRO A 817 -31.18 -34.12 15.78
N ARG A 818 -32.13 -35.01 16.12
CA ARG A 818 -31.90 -36.07 17.12
C ARG A 818 -30.70 -36.89 16.69
N GLN A 819 -29.61 -36.85 17.47
CA GLN A 819 -28.53 -37.81 17.32
C GLN A 819 -29.12 -39.20 17.55
N GLY A 820 -29.11 -40.03 16.51
CA GLY A 820 -29.57 -41.41 16.61
C GLY A 820 -28.69 -42.16 17.61
N GLY A 821 -29.31 -42.74 18.63
CA GLY A 821 -28.61 -43.61 19.57
C GLY A 821 -27.93 -44.75 18.82
N ALA A 822 -26.71 -45.09 19.22
CA ALA A 822 -25.96 -46.19 18.61
C ALA A 822 -26.78 -47.49 18.67
N PRO A 823 -26.95 -48.24 17.57
CA PRO A 823 -27.68 -49.50 17.58
C PRO A 823 -27.03 -50.49 18.55
N ALA A 824 -27.82 -51.04 19.47
CA ALA A 824 -27.38 -52.13 20.34
C ALA A 824 -27.06 -53.36 19.48
N VAL A 825 -25.87 -53.95 19.65
CA VAL A 825 -25.38 -55.07 18.84
C VAL A 825 -26.09 -56.37 19.23
N PRO A 826 -26.84 -57.04 18.34
CA PRO A 826 -27.35 -58.38 18.57
C PRO A 826 -26.32 -59.40 18.08
N THR A 827 -25.77 -60.20 18.99
CA THR A 827 -24.84 -61.28 18.64
C THR A 827 -25.58 -62.54 18.19
N ALA A 828 -25.59 -62.86 16.88
CA ALA A 828 -25.70 -64.25 16.41
C ALA A 828 -25.32 -64.46 14.92
N LYS A 829 -24.69 -65.61 14.68
CA LYS A 829 -24.42 -66.33 13.43
C LYS A 829 -25.46 -66.17 12.30
N GLY A 830 -25.03 -66.16 11.03
CA GLY A 830 -25.90 -66.58 9.93
C GLY A 830 -25.45 -66.26 8.50
N SER A 831 -24.90 -67.26 7.81
CA SER A 831 -24.84 -67.45 6.34
C SER A 831 -25.61 -66.49 5.39
N GLY A 832 -24.87 -65.87 4.45
CA GLY A 832 -24.93 -66.34 3.06
C GLY A 832 -25.69 -65.52 1.97
N LYS A 833 -24.92 -65.15 0.94
CA LYS A 833 -25.22 -65.35 -0.50
C LYS A 833 -26.27 -64.46 -1.22
N GLY A 834 -25.80 -63.28 -1.66
CA GLY A 834 -25.85 -62.89 -3.08
C GLY A 834 -27.11 -62.18 -3.63
N GLY A 835 -27.01 -61.74 -4.89
CA GLY A 835 -28.02 -60.98 -5.63
C GLY A 835 -27.55 -59.57 -6.02
N GLY A 836 -27.83 -59.12 -7.25
CA GLY A 836 -27.43 -57.79 -7.72
C GLY A 836 -28.16 -57.33 -9.00
N GLY A 837 -28.04 -56.04 -9.29
CA GLY A 837 -28.64 -55.32 -10.43
C GLY A 837 -28.55 -53.81 -10.15
N LYS A 838 -27.77 -53.03 -10.89
CA LYS A 838 -28.04 -52.44 -12.22
C LYS A 838 -29.22 -51.45 -12.22
N GLY A 839 -28.88 -50.16 -12.32
CA GLY A 839 -29.83 -49.05 -12.48
C GLY A 839 -29.12 -47.70 -12.62
N ALA A 840 -28.87 -47.27 -13.86
CA ALA A 840 -28.42 -45.92 -14.24
C ALA A 840 -29.67 -45.13 -14.77
N PRO A 841 -29.67 -43.80 -15.02
CA PRO A 841 -28.51 -42.93 -15.27
C PRO A 841 -28.49 -41.57 -14.54
N ALA A 842 -27.46 -40.77 -14.80
CA ALA A 842 -27.38 -39.35 -14.44
C ALA A 842 -27.72 -38.44 -15.62
N PRO A 843 -28.28 -37.26 -15.35
CA PRO A 843 -27.59 -36.00 -15.68
C PRO A 843 -27.63 -35.01 -14.50
N ALA A 844 -27.05 -33.81 -14.51
CA ALA A 844 -25.82 -33.25 -15.09
C ALA A 844 -25.75 -31.77 -14.60
N THR A 845 -24.56 -31.14 -14.64
CA THR A 845 -24.32 -29.71 -14.33
C THR A 845 -24.57 -29.23 -12.89
N GLY A 846 -23.80 -28.23 -12.44
CA GLY A 846 -23.90 -27.64 -11.10
C GLY A 846 -22.54 -27.18 -10.57
N TYR A 847 -22.24 -25.88 -10.68
CA TYR A 847 -20.96 -25.28 -10.24
C TYR A 847 -20.73 -25.44 -8.73
N GLY A 848 -19.56 -25.99 -8.34
CA GLY A 848 -19.14 -26.06 -6.94
C GLY A 848 -18.49 -24.75 -6.46
N GLY A 849 -19.09 -24.10 -5.46
CA GLY A 849 -18.51 -22.92 -4.79
C GLY A 849 -17.69 -23.29 -3.56
N ASN A 850 -16.55 -22.63 -3.36
CA ASN A 850 -15.71 -22.81 -2.17
C ASN A 850 -16.43 -22.41 -0.87
N SER A 851 -16.31 -23.24 0.16
CA SER A 851 -16.49 -22.81 1.56
C SER A 851 -15.33 -23.33 2.41
N TYR A 852 -14.65 -22.43 3.12
CA TYR A 852 -13.55 -22.76 4.02
C TYR A 852 -14.10 -23.13 5.40
N ALA A 853 -13.76 -24.32 5.90
CA ALA A 853 -14.11 -24.77 7.25
C ALA A 853 -12.85 -25.24 8.00
N ALA A 854 -12.11 -24.31 8.60
CA ALA A 854 -10.93 -24.61 9.39
C ALA A 854 -11.28 -24.87 10.87
N GLN A 855 -11.20 -26.12 11.31
CA GLN A 855 -11.28 -26.46 12.73
C GLN A 855 -9.93 -26.21 13.43
N LYS A 856 -9.96 -25.61 14.62
CA LYS A 856 -8.85 -25.65 15.58
C LYS A 856 -9.35 -26.16 16.94
N ARG A 857 -8.57 -27.06 17.55
CA ARG A 857 -8.71 -27.46 18.96
C ARG A 857 -7.70 -26.66 19.83
N PRO A 858 -7.98 -26.44 21.12
CA PRO A 858 -7.07 -25.73 22.03
C PRO A 858 -5.92 -26.63 22.51
N TYR A 859 -4.88 -25.99 23.04
CA TYR A 859 -3.74 -26.62 23.72
C TYR A 859 -3.36 -25.77 24.95
N SER A 860 -2.95 -26.42 26.04
CA SER A 860 -2.49 -25.78 27.28
C SER A 860 -0.99 -26.04 27.51
N PRO A 861 -0.19 -25.06 27.98
CA PRO A 861 1.27 -25.13 27.97
C PRO A 861 1.91 -25.48 29.32
N ALA A 862 3.11 -26.10 29.29
CA ALA A 862 4.19 -26.01 30.29
C ALA A 862 5.51 -26.63 29.71
N PRO A 863 6.71 -26.50 30.32
CA PRO A 863 7.81 -25.77 29.66
C PRO A 863 9.17 -26.51 29.63
N SER A 864 10.28 -25.76 29.41
CA SER A 864 11.70 -26.18 29.50
C SER A 864 12.25 -26.98 28.30
N ALA A 865 13.55 -27.00 27.93
CA ALA A 865 14.67 -26.04 27.95
C ALA A 865 15.84 -26.65 27.10
N TYR A 866 17.05 -26.05 27.11
CA TYR A 866 18.32 -26.67 26.66
C TYR A 866 18.52 -28.09 27.27
N ASP A 867 19.28 -29.04 26.72
CA ASP A 867 20.61 -28.92 26.07
C ASP A 867 20.95 -30.09 25.10
N SER A 868 22.16 -30.04 24.54
CA SER A 868 22.87 -30.95 23.64
C SER A 868 22.96 -32.46 24.01
N SER A 869 23.18 -33.33 23.01
CA SER A 869 24.53 -33.91 22.74
C SER A 869 24.55 -35.08 21.74
N LYS A 870 25.76 -35.36 21.21
CA LYS A 870 26.28 -36.63 20.61
C LYS A 870 25.73 -37.14 19.26
N GLN A 871 26.59 -37.01 18.24
CA GLN A 871 26.78 -37.98 17.15
C GLN A 871 27.46 -39.29 17.64
N PRO A 872 27.81 -40.26 16.78
CA PRO A 872 27.01 -40.95 15.75
C PRO A 872 27.06 -42.49 15.95
N ARG A 873 26.43 -43.27 15.05
CA ARG A 873 26.80 -44.70 14.86
C ARG A 873 26.64 -45.14 13.40
N THR A 874 27.41 -46.15 12.99
CA THR A 874 27.71 -46.45 11.59
C THR A 874 27.29 -47.86 11.14
N THR A 875 27.29 -48.05 9.82
CA THR A 875 27.63 -49.29 9.08
C THR A 875 26.65 -50.49 9.01
N TYR A 876 26.68 -51.14 7.83
CA TYR A 876 25.97 -52.35 7.37
C TYR A 876 24.42 -52.29 7.26
N GLY A 877 23.79 -52.72 6.16
CA GLY A 877 24.29 -53.08 4.81
C GLY A 877 23.46 -54.16 4.10
N GLY A 878 23.28 -54.10 2.77
CA GLY A 878 22.76 -55.23 1.99
C GLY A 878 21.87 -54.92 0.77
N LYS A 879 22.06 -55.74 -0.27
CA LYS A 879 21.39 -55.88 -1.59
C LYS A 879 19.84 -55.95 -1.53
N GLY A 880 19.08 -55.75 -2.63
CA GLY A 880 19.43 -55.38 -4.02
C GLY A 880 18.39 -55.84 -5.08
N GLY A 881 18.55 -55.42 -6.34
CA GLY A 881 17.62 -55.67 -7.48
C GLY A 881 16.51 -54.60 -7.61
N GLY A 882 15.95 -54.25 -8.78
CA GLY A 882 16.09 -54.68 -10.19
C GLY A 882 14.77 -54.39 -10.94
N ALA A 883 14.67 -54.13 -12.25
CA ALA A 883 15.64 -54.03 -13.35
C ALA A 883 15.00 -53.30 -14.59
N SER A 884 15.70 -53.26 -15.74
CA SER A 884 15.26 -52.78 -17.07
C SER A 884 15.23 -51.24 -17.30
N SER A 885 15.58 -50.67 -18.46
CA SER A 885 15.88 -51.25 -19.80
C SER A 885 17.02 -50.52 -20.57
N TYR A 886 17.37 -51.08 -21.74
CA TYR A 886 18.35 -50.68 -22.76
C TYR A 886 18.20 -49.22 -23.27
N GLY A 887 19.16 -48.57 -23.96
CA GLY A 887 20.54 -48.88 -24.43
C GLY A 887 21.03 -47.66 -25.27
N GLY A 888 22.31 -47.24 -25.31
CA GLY A 888 23.48 -47.87 -25.95
C GLY A 888 23.65 -47.39 -27.41
N GLY A 889 24.75 -46.74 -27.86
CA GLY A 889 25.97 -46.25 -27.19
C GLY A 889 27.08 -45.85 -28.21
N TYR A 890 28.26 -45.40 -27.71
CA TYR A 890 29.56 -45.23 -28.44
C TYR A 890 29.65 -44.12 -29.52
N SER A 891 30.78 -43.45 -29.83
CA SER A 891 32.11 -43.19 -29.20
C SER A 891 32.76 -41.96 -29.94
N ALA A 892 33.86 -41.30 -29.59
CA ALA A 892 34.86 -41.39 -28.51
C ALA A 892 35.10 -39.97 -27.89
N GLY A 893 36.26 -39.38 -27.53
CA GLY A 893 37.70 -39.71 -27.55
C GLY A 893 38.52 -38.86 -28.54
N GLY A 894 39.65 -38.22 -28.20
CA GLY A 894 40.30 -38.06 -26.87
C GLY A 894 41.67 -37.34 -26.89
N GLY A 895 42.24 -37.06 -25.71
CA GLY A 895 43.57 -36.43 -25.50
C GLY A 895 43.53 -34.89 -25.34
N SER A 896 44.46 -34.23 -24.64
CA SER A 896 45.56 -34.72 -23.78
C SER A 896 45.89 -33.70 -22.66
N SER A 897 46.63 -34.12 -21.64
CA SER A 897 47.02 -33.32 -20.46
C SER A 897 48.40 -32.67 -20.59
N TYR A 898 48.72 -31.66 -19.77
CA TYR A 898 50.00 -31.60 -19.04
C TYR A 898 49.95 -30.69 -17.77
N TYR A 899 51.01 -30.78 -16.96
CA TYR A 899 51.20 -30.21 -15.62
C TYR A 899 51.52 -28.70 -15.58
N SER A 900 51.17 -28.02 -14.49
CA SER A 900 52.14 -27.74 -13.40
C SER A 900 51.49 -27.09 -12.15
N ARG A 901 52.26 -26.97 -11.06
CA ARG A 901 51.87 -26.36 -9.78
C ARG A 901 52.49 -24.96 -9.61
N ARG A 902 51.72 -24.01 -9.08
CA ARG A 902 52.03 -23.35 -7.80
C ARG A 902 50.81 -22.67 -7.21
#